data_AF-A0A829QEE4-F1
#
_entry.id   AF-A0A829QEE4-F1
#
_cell.length_a   1.000
_cell.length_b   1.000
_cell.length_c   1.000
_cell.angle_alpha   90.00
_cell.angle_beta   90.00
_cell.angle_gamma   90.00
#
_symmetry.space_group_name_H-M   'P 1'
#
loop_
_entity.id
_entity.type
_entity.pdbx_description
1 polymer ?
#
loop_
_entity_poly.entity_id
_entity_poly.type
_entity_poly.pdbx_seq_one_letter_code
_entity_poly.pdbx_strand_id
1 'polypeptide(L)'
;MRDWTTLISAAHERGALVAVGADLLALTLVAPPGDIGADVAFGTTQRFGVPMGFGGPHAGYLAVHTAHARQLPGRLVGVSVDADGSPAYRLSLQTREQHIRRDKATSNICTAQVLLAVMAAMYASYHGPEGLRAIAARIHRNAQLLASGLTRGGHTVVHDRFFDTVLVQVPGRAAQIQAAAKAEGINIWSPDGDHVSIACDEATTVPHLVAVLRAFGSEIGQDTAGAPGASDIATRGSDYLTHPAFNRYHSETEMMRYLRALSDKDIALDRSMIPLGSCTMKLNAAAEMEPITWPQFAALHPFAPAGDSRGLRTLIADLEGWLADITGYDKVSLQPNAGSQGEYAGLLAIRQYHIDRGDSGRDVCLIPSSAHGTNAASAALAGMRVVVVACRENGDVDLDDLRAKIAANASALSAIMITYPSTHGVYEHDIADICAAVHDAGGQVYVDGANLNALVGLARPGHFGGDVSHLNLHKTFCIPHGGGGPGVGPVAVRSHLAQYLPGHPYAEELPAGAPVSSAPYGSASILPITWAYIRMMGPDGLRAASLTAIASANYLARRLDEYYPVLYTGDNGMVAHECILDLREITKNTGVTVDDVAKRLADYGFHAPTMSFPVAGTLMVEPTESESLAEVDAFCEAMIAIKSEIDKVGSGVWPAQDNPLRGAPHTAESLIADEWHHPYTRAEAAYPLGRGFRPKVWPPVRRIDGAYGDRNLVCSCPPIEAFAQ
;
A
#
# COMPACT_ATOMS: atom_id res chain seq x y z
N MET A 1 15.15 -29.09 -2.09
CA MET A 1 14.61 -28.90 -0.73
C MET A 1 15.63 -29.38 0.25
N ARG A 2 15.93 -28.57 1.27
CA ARG A 2 16.92 -28.87 2.30
C ARG A 2 16.23 -28.79 3.66
N ASP A 3 16.62 -29.65 4.58
CA ASP A 3 16.25 -29.52 5.98
C ASP A 3 17.20 -28.50 6.64
N TRP A 4 16.62 -27.44 7.19
CA TRP A 4 17.36 -26.34 7.82
C TRP A 4 17.37 -26.42 9.35
N THR A 5 16.75 -27.44 9.96
CA THR A 5 16.57 -27.57 11.41
C THR A 5 17.90 -27.41 12.16
N THR A 6 18.95 -28.13 11.76
CA THR A 6 20.27 -28.05 12.41
C THR A 6 20.90 -26.66 12.31
N LEU A 7 20.75 -25.97 11.17
CA LEU A 7 21.27 -24.62 10.99
C LEU A 7 20.54 -23.61 11.89
N ILE A 8 19.22 -23.73 11.97
CA ILE A 8 18.38 -22.87 12.81
C ILE A 8 18.74 -23.06 14.28
N SER A 9 18.83 -24.30 14.76
CA SER A 9 19.25 -24.58 16.14
C SER A 9 20.64 -24.00 16.45
N ALA A 10 21.61 -24.14 15.54
CA ALA A 10 22.94 -23.56 15.72
C ALA A 10 22.92 -22.02 15.74
N ALA A 11 22.04 -21.37 14.97
CA ALA A 11 21.87 -19.92 15.00
C ALA A 11 21.29 -19.46 16.35
N HIS A 12 20.27 -20.16 16.86
CA HIS A 12 19.66 -19.89 18.16
C HIS A 12 20.64 -20.07 19.33
N GLU A 13 21.49 -21.09 19.30
CA GLU A 13 22.58 -21.27 20.29
C GLU A 13 23.52 -20.06 20.39
N ARG A 14 23.57 -19.23 19.35
CA ARG A 14 24.39 -18.01 19.26
C ARG A 14 23.59 -16.72 19.43
N GLY A 15 22.31 -16.83 19.77
CA GLY A 15 21.41 -15.69 19.96
C GLY A 15 20.98 -14.98 18.67
N ALA A 16 21.16 -15.61 17.50
CA ALA A 16 20.70 -15.07 16.22
C ALA A 16 19.27 -15.55 15.91
N LEU A 17 18.44 -14.65 15.35
CA LEU A 17 17.13 -15.00 14.80
C LEU A 17 17.26 -15.45 13.35
N VAL A 18 16.40 -16.36 12.90
CA VAL A 18 16.39 -16.89 11.53
C VAL A 18 15.07 -16.55 10.83
N ALA A 19 15.21 -15.86 9.70
CA ALA A 19 14.11 -15.59 8.78
C ALA A 19 14.19 -16.52 7.55
N VAL A 20 13.07 -17.16 7.20
CA VAL A 20 12.99 -18.09 6.06
C VAL A 20 12.03 -17.53 5.00
N GLY A 21 12.57 -17.31 3.80
CA GLY A 21 11.76 -17.05 2.61
C GLY A 21 11.10 -18.34 2.14
N ALA A 22 9.78 -18.39 2.04
CA ALA A 22 9.05 -19.60 1.64
C ALA A 22 7.92 -19.32 0.64
N ASP A 23 7.61 -20.33 -0.16
CA ASP A 23 6.53 -20.31 -1.14
C ASP A 23 5.28 -20.97 -0.53
N LEU A 24 4.17 -20.22 -0.42
CA LEU A 24 2.95 -20.70 0.24
C LEU A 24 2.35 -21.95 -0.40
N LEU A 25 2.52 -22.14 -1.72
CA LEU A 25 2.02 -23.31 -2.42
C LEU A 25 2.92 -24.53 -2.18
N ALA A 26 4.24 -24.33 -2.11
CA ALA A 26 5.15 -25.40 -1.67
C ALA A 26 4.81 -25.85 -0.23
N LEU A 27 4.52 -24.90 0.65
CA LEU A 27 4.18 -25.17 2.05
C LEU A 27 2.88 -25.97 2.24
N THR A 28 2.07 -26.19 1.22
CA THR A 28 0.94 -27.13 1.33
C THR A 28 1.38 -28.59 1.36
N LEU A 29 2.61 -28.87 0.91
CA LEU A 29 3.22 -30.21 0.88
C LEU A 29 4.35 -30.36 1.89
N VAL A 30 5.17 -29.32 2.09
CA VAL A 30 6.38 -29.42 2.92
C VAL A 30 6.17 -28.82 4.31
N ALA A 31 6.95 -29.30 5.29
CA ALA A 31 6.92 -28.73 6.64
C ALA A 31 7.14 -27.20 6.59
N PRO A 32 6.23 -26.39 7.17
CA PRO A 32 6.36 -24.94 7.18
C PRO A 32 7.53 -24.47 8.06
N PRO A 33 8.06 -23.26 7.84
CA PRO A 33 9.21 -22.75 8.60
C PRO A 33 9.04 -22.77 10.12
N GLY A 34 7.80 -22.59 10.62
CA GLY A 34 7.51 -22.66 12.05
C GLY A 34 7.77 -24.04 12.67
N ASP A 35 7.53 -25.12 11.92
CA ASP A 35 7.71 -26.50 12.40
C ASP A 35 9.21 -26.86 12.58
N ILE A 36 10.10 -26.14 11.89
CA ILE A 36 11.56 -26.30 12.00
C ILE A 36 12.22 -25.21 12.86
N GLY A 37 11.42 -24.42 13.58
CA GLY A 37 11.90 -23.42 14.54
C GLY A 37 12.29 -22.06 13.96
N ALA A 38 11.91 -21.71 12.73
CA ALA A 38 12.20 -20.36 12.22
C ALA A 38 11.47 -19.27 13.04
N ASP A 39 12.10 -18.10 13.19
CA ASP A 39 11.53 -16.97 13.95
C ASP A 39 10.61 -16.11 13.10
N VAL A 40 10.92 -16.04 11.80
CA VAL A 40 10.21 -15.25 10.79
C VAL A 40 10.02 -16.08 9.52
N ALA A 41 8.82 -16.03 8.94
CA ALA A 41 8.56 -16.52 7.60
C ALA A 41 8.08 -15.37 6.71
N PHE A 42 8.62 -15.26 5.51
CA PHE A 42 8.24 -14.21 4.56
C PHE A 42 8.21 -14.72 3.12
N GLY A 43 7.55 -14.00 2.24
CA GLY A 43 7.47 -14.35 0.83
C GLY A 43 6.39 -13.56 0.10
N THR A 44 5.98 -14.05 -1.06
CA THR A 44 4.89 -13.47 -1.85
C THR A 44 3.67 -14.38 -1.85
N THR A 45 2.48 -13.78 -1.90
CA THR A 45 1.21 -14.50 -2.11
C THR A 45 0.80 -14.55 -3.58
N GLN A 46 1.65 -14.08 -4.51
CA GLN A 46 1.30 -13.89 -5.93
C GLN A 46 0.63 -15.11 -6.56
N ARG A 47 1.22 -16.29 -6.39
CA ARG A 47 0.73 -17.51 -7.05
C ARG A 47 -0.58 -18.04 -6.47
N PHE A 48 -1.14 -17.38 -5.45
CA PHE A 48 -2.52 -17.60 -5.01
C PHE A 48 -3.46 -16.67 -5.78
N GLY A 49 -3.62 -16.94 -7.09
CA GLY A 49 -4.63 -16.30 -7.92
C GLY A 49 -4.40 -14.83 -8.30
N VAL A 50 -3.17 -14.32 -8.20
CA VAL A 50 -2.84 -12.94 -8.62
C VAL A 50 -1.97 -12.98 -9.90
N PRO A 51 -2.21 -12.14 -10.92
CA PRO A 51 -1.40 -12.14 -12.16
C PRO A 51 0.08 -11.80 -11.94
N MET A 52 0.98 -12.22 -12.85
CA MET A 52 2.41 -11.89 -12.77
C MET A 52 2.69 -10.37 -12.84
N GLY A 53 1.91 -9.66 -13.66
CA GLY A 53 1.85 -8.20 -13.70
C GLY A 53 3.15 -7.48 -14.04
N PHE A 54 4.09 -8.15 -14.72
CA PHE A 54 5.44 -7.65 -14.99
C PHE A 54 6.15 -7.14 -13.73
N GLY A 55 5.87 -7.76 -12.58
CA GLY A 55 6.48 -7.42 -11.29
C GLY A 55 5.48 -7.20 -10.16
N GLY A 56 4.24 -6.82 -10.47
CA GLY A 56 3.22 -6.60 -9.46
C GLY A 56 2.01 -5.84 -9.99
N PRO A 57 1.04 -5.54 -9.11
CA PRO A 57 1.18 -5.60 -7.66
C PRO A 57 0.92 -6.99 -7.06
N HIS A 58 1.66 -7.35 -6.01
CA HIS A 58 1.46 -8.59 -5.23
C HIS A 58 1.57 -8.28 -3.74
N ALA A 59 0.80 -8.98 -2.90
CA ALA A 59 0.99 -8.89 -1.46
C ALA A 59 2.20 -9.74 -1.02
N GLY A 60 3.13 -9.08 -0.31
CA GLY A 60 4.12 -9.79 0.50
C GLY A 60 3.48 -10.28 1.79
N TYR A 61 3.83 -11.48 2.25
CA TYR A 61 3.48 -11.95 3.58
C TYR A 61 4.69 -11.89 4.50
N LEU A 62 4.42 -11.63 5.78
CA LEU A 62 5.40 -11.67 6.86
C LEU A 62 4.70 -12.23 8.10
N ALA A 63 5.23 -13.33 8.64
CA ALA A 63 4.73 -13.97 9.85
C ALA A 63 5.87 -14.08 10.86
N VAL A 64 5.54 -13.85 12.13
CA VAL A 64 6.48 -13.92 13.27
C VAL A 64 5.79 -14.59 14.45
N HIS A 65 6.55 -15.06 15.43
CA HIS A 65 6.00 -15.48 16.71
C HIS A 65 5.31 -14.31 17.44
N THR A 66 4.26 -14.60 18.21
CA THR A 66 3.47 -13.59 18.96
C THR A 66 4.33 -12.67 19.82
N ALA A 67 5.46 -13.17 20.36
CA ALA A 67 6.42 -12.38 21.14
C ALA A 67 6.97 -11.17 20.36
N HIS A 68 7.03 -11.25 19.03
CA HIS A 68 7.54 -10.21 18.14
C HIS A 68 6.43 -9.35 17.50
N ALA A 69 5.15 -9.54 17.86
CA ALA A 69 4.04 -8.81 17.25
C ALA A 69 4.17 -7.28 17.38
N ARG A 70 4.81 -6.79 18.45
CA ARG A 70 5.08 -5.35 18.66
C ARG A 70 6.16 -4.77 17.73
N GLN A 71 6.92 -5.61 17.05
CA GLN A 71 7.98 -5.23 16.11
C GLN A 71 7.57 -5.41 14.65
N LEU A 72 6.37 -5.96 14.38
CA LEU A 72 5.89 -6.15 13.02
C LEU A 72 5.79 -4.81 12.26
N PRO A 73 6.28 -4.75 11.01
CA PRO A 73 6.03 -3.63 10.11
C PRO A 73 4.57 -3.64 9.61
N GLY A 74 4.04 -2.45 9.35
CA GLY A 74 2.74 -2.28 8.69
C GLY A 74 1.51 -2.67 9.52
N ARG A 75 0.38 -2.72 8.82
CA ARG A 75 -0.95 -2.96 9.37
C ARG A 75 -1.13 -4.40 9.85
N LEU A 76 -1.88 -4.56 10.94
CA LEU A 76 -2.26 -5.85 11.50
C LEU A 76 -3.75 -5.80 11.86
N VAL A 77 -4.58 -6.68 11.29
CA VAL A 77 -5.99 -6.79 11.71
C VAL A 77 -6.08 -7.60 13.00
N GLY A 78 -6.90 -7.17 13.94
CA GLY A 78 -7.23 -7.93 15.14
C GLY A 78 -8.71 -7.89 15.47
N VAL A 79 -9.15 -8.90 16.20
CA VAL A 79 -10.50 -9.03 16.75
C VAL A 79 -10.63 -8.12 17.98
N SER A 80 -11.78 -7.47 18.09
CA SER A 80 -12.25 -6.75 19.27
C SER A 80 -13.75 -6.98 19.45
N VAL A 81 -14.37 -6.17 20.29
CA VAL A 81 -15.83 -6.11 20.46
C VAL A 81 -16.33 -4.71 20.11
N ASP A 82 -17.57 -4.62 19.67
CA ASP A 82 -18.28 -3.35 19.53
C ASP A 82 -19.05 -2.98 20.81
N ALA A 83 -19.72 -1.83 20.78
CA ALA A 83 -20.43 -1.28 21.92
C ALA A 83 -21.60 -2.15 22.43
N ASP A 84 -22.12 -3.05 21.60
CA ASP A 84 -23.18 -3.98 21.98
C ASP A 84 -22.59 -5.34 22.42
N GLY A 85 -21.26 -5.49 22.38
CA GLY A 85 -20.51 -6.68 22.79
C GLY A 85 -20.25 -7.67 21.65
N SER A 86 -20.70 -7.37 20.43
CA SER A 86 -20.53 -8.26 19.27
C SER A 86 -19.08 -8.23 18.76
N PRO A 87 -18.55 -9.36 18.24
CA PRO A 87 -17.21 -9.37 17.66
C PRO A 87 -17.08 -8.42 16.47
N ALA A 88 -16.01 -7.63 16.45
CA ALA A 88 -15.71 -6.68 15.40
C ALA A 88 -14.21 -6.67 15.05
N TYR A 89 -13.87 -6.27 13.83
CA TYR A 89 -12.48 -6.24 13.37
C TYR A 89 -11.95 -4.80 13.32
N ARG A 90 -10.68 -4.61 13.69
CA ARG A 90 -9.96 -3.33 13.57
C ARG A 90 -8.49 -3.55 13.19
N LEU A 91 -7.82 -2.49 12.76
CA LEU A 91 -6.36 -2.47 12.70
C LEU A 91 -5.79 -2.36 14.12
N SER A 92 -5.05 -3.34 14.65
CA SER A 92 -4.52 -3.42 16.02
C SER A 92 -3.05 -3.00 16.15
N LEU A 93 -2.66 -2.60 17.36
CA LEU A 93 -1.30 -2.14 17.70
C LEU A 93 -0.79 -1.02 16.78
N GLN A 94 -1.67 -0.09 16.41
CA GLN A 94 -1.36 1.00 15.45
C GLN A 94 -0.21 1.90 15.92
N THR A 95 0.10 1.94 17.21
CA THR A 95 1.26 2.68 17.74
C THR A 95 2.60 2.24 17.14
N ARG A 96 2.68 1.11 16.43
CA ARG A 96 3.87 0.70 15.65
C ARG A 96 4.07 1.51 14.37
N GLU A 97 3.00 2.06 13.83
CA GLU A 97 2.94 2.59 12.48
C GLU A 97 3.39 4.06 12.43
N GLN A 98 3.79 4.48 11.22
CA GLN A 98 4.41 5.78 10.94
C GLN A 98 3.57 6.99 11.39
N HIS A 99 2.25 6.91 11.30
CA HIS A 99 1.34 8.01 11.60
C HIS A 99 1.28 8.36 13.10
N ILE A 100 1.71 7.44 13.97
CA ILE A 100 1.82 7.67 15.42
C ILE A 100 3.29 7.83 15.84
N ARG A 101 4.18 6.92 15.41
CA ARG A 101 5.54 6.83 15.94
C ARG A 101 6.63 7.51 15.10
N ARG A 102 6.32 7.98 13.88
CA ARG A 102 7.25 8.73 13.02
C ARG A 102 8.60 8.02 12.87
N ASP A 103 9.72 8.64 13.22
CA ASP A 103 11.08 8.09 13.17
C ASP A 103 11.28 6.82 14.03
N LYS A 104 10.41 6.59 15.03
CA LYS A 104 10.43 5.41 15.92
C LYS A 104 9.46 4.31 15.49
N ALA A 105 8.84 4.44 14.31
CA ALA A 105 7.96 3.41 13.77
C ALA A 105 8.77 2.15 13.41
N THR A 106 8.09 1.01 13.31
CA THR A 106 8.74 -0.26 12.94
C THR A 106 9.13 -0.33 11.45
N SER A 107 8.54 0.55 10.63
CA SER A 107 8.81 0.71 9.20
C SER A 107 8.18 2.04 8.72
N ASN A 108 8.64 2.52 7.56
CA ASN A 108 8.02 3.64 6.85
C ASN A 108 6.77 3.26 6.05
N ILE A 109 6.39 1.97 5.97
CA ILE A 109 5.26 1.52 5.14
C ILE A 109 3.95 2.21 5.55
N CYS A 110 3.24 2.76 4.56
CA CYS A 110 1.91 3.35 4.72
C CYS A 110 0.91 2.68 3.78
N THR A 111 0.93 2.96 2.47
CA THR A 111 0.21 2.15 1.47
C THR A 111 0.90 0.79 1.34
N ALA A 112 0.13 -0.29 1.35
CA ALA A 112 0.61 -1.67 1.24
C ALA A 112 0.02 -2.32 -0.02
N GLN A 113 -0.54 -3.53 0.11
CA GLN A 113 -1.04 -4.34 -1.01
C GLN A 113 -2.37 -5.03 -0.63
N VAL A 114 -3.30 -4.30 0.00
CA VAL A 114 -4.51 -4.84 0.63
C VAL A 114 -5.40 -5.59 -0.37
N LEU A 115 -5.72 -4.99 -1.52
CA LEU A 115 -6.56 -5.64 -2.54
C LEU A 115 -5.99 -7.00 -2.97
N LEU A 116 -4.66 -7.11 -3.09
CA LEU A 116 -4.01 -8.34 -3.55
C LEU A 116 -3.90 -9.37 -2.44
N ALA A 117 -3.81 -8.93 -1.17
CA ALA A 117 -3.94 -9.80 -0.02
C ALA A 117 -5.36 -10.37 0.08
N VAL A 118 -6.39 -9.56 -0.21
CA VAL A 118 -7.79 -10.00 -0.30
C VAL A 118 -7.94 -11.03 -1.42
N MET A 119 -7.42 -10.77 -2.63
CA MET A 119 -7.46 -11.74 -3.74
C MET A 119 -6.83 -13.09 -3.36
N ALA A 120 -5.64 -13.06 -2.75
CA ALA A 120 -4.96 -14.28 -2.31
C ALA A 120 -5.72 -15.02 -1.20
N ALA A 121 -6.34 -14.30 -0.27
CA ALA A 121 -7.20 -14.89 0.76
C ALA A 121 -8.44 -15.55 0.14
N MET A 122 -9.05 -14.92 -0.87
CA MET A 122 -10.22 -15.47 -1.57
C MET A 122 -9.86 -16.70 -2.42
N TYR A 123 -8.68 -16.71 -3.05
CA TYR A 123 -8.14 -17.89 -3.72
C TYR A 123 -7.98 -19.06 -2.72
N ALA A 124 -7.42 -18.80 -1.55
CA ALA A 124 -7.29 -19.81 -0.50
C ALA A 124 -8.67 -20.28 0.04
N SER A 125 -9.63 -19.37 0.20
CA SER A 125 -11.00 -19.72 0.61
C SER A 125 -11.76 -20.52 -0.43
N TYR A 126 -11.56 -20.24 -1.72
CA TYR A 126 -12.22 -20.93 -2.82
C TYR A 126 -11.73 -22.37 -2.97
N HIS A 127 -10.41 -22.57 -2.91
CA HIS A 127 -9.79 -23.88 -3.10
C HIS A 127 -9.76 -24.73 -1.82
N GLY A 128 -9.71 -24.09 -0.65
CA GLY A 128 -9.52 -24.77 0.63
C GLY A 128 -8.17 -25.52 0.72
N PRO A 129 -7.90 -26.20 1.84
CA PRO A 129 -6.64 -26.92 2.03
C PRO A 129 -6.45 -28.05 1.01
N GLU A 130 -7.52 -28.78 0.69
CA GLU A 130 -7.45 -29.90 -0.26
C GLU A 130 -7.19 -29.44 -1.70
N GLY A 131 -7.87 -28.40 -2.17
CA GLY A 131 -7.68 -27.86 -3.51
C GLY A 131 -6.28 -27.29 -3.70
N LEU A 132 -5.78 -26.52 -2.72
CA LEU A 132 -4.40 -26.00 -2.76
C LEU A 132 -3.36 -27.14 -2.76
N ARG A 133 -3.56 -28.17 -1.94
CA ARG A 133 -2.70 -29.37 -1.95
C ARG A 133 -2.72 -30.08 -3.31
N ALA A 134 -3.90 -30.20 -3.92
CA ALA A 134 -4.05 -30.83 -5.24
C ALA A 134 -3.33 -30.04 -6.34
N ILE A 135 -3.42 -28.71 -6.31
CA ILE A 135 -2.69 -27.81 -7.22
C ILE A 135 -1.19 -27.99 -7.03
N ALA A 136 -0.69 -27.89 -5.80
CA ALA A 136 0.73 -28.08 -5.50
C ALA A 136 1.24 -29.46 -5.94
N ALA A 137 0.48 -30.53 -5.67
CA ALA A 137 0.85 -31.88 -6.08
C ALA A 137 0.86 -32.03 -7.62
N ARG A 138 -0.03 -31.36 -8.34
CA ARG A 138 -0.02 -31.34 -9.82
C ARG A 138 1.22 -30.64 -10.36
N ILE A 139 1.56 -29.47 -9.82
CA ILE A 139 2.75 -28.71 -10.22
C ILE A 139 4.01 -29.54 -9.95
N HIS A 140 4.10 -30.16 -8.77
CA HIS A 140 5.22 -31.02 -8.43
C HIS A 140 5.34 -32.21 -9.40
N ARG A 141 4.24 -32.88 -9.74
CA ARG A 141 4.23 -33.96 -10.74
C ARG A 141 4.73 -33.50 -12.11
N ASN A 142 4.36 -32.30 -12.56
CA ASN A 142 4.88 -31.74 -13.81
C ASN A 142 6.40 -31.54 -13.76
N ALA A 143 6.93 -31.04 -12.64
CA ALA A 143 8.37 -30.91 -12.44
C ALA A 143 9.08 -32.28 -12.40
N GLN A 144 8.46 -33.30 -11.78
CA GLN A 144 8.98 -34.68 -11.79
C GLN A 144 9.01 -35.27 -13.21
N LEU A 145 7.96 -35.09 -14.00
CA LEU A 145 7.89 -35.54 -15.39
C LEU A 145 8.96 -34.86 -16.25
N LEU A 146 9.17 -33.56 -16.05
CA LEU A 146 10.23 -32.80 -16.69
C LEU A 146 11.62 -33.36 -16.33
N ALA A 147 11.92 -33.50 -15.04
CA ALA A 147 13.20 -34.04 -14.57
C ALA A 147 13.43 -35.47 -15.10
N SER A 148 12.39 -36.31 -15.10
CA SER A 148 12.46 -37.67 -15.62
C SER A 148 12.75 -37.74 -17.13
N GLY A 149 12.17 -36.84 -17.93
CA GLY A 149 12.47 -36.71 -19.36
C GLY A 149 13.89 -36.22 -19.61
N LEU A 150 14.36 -35.24 -18.82
CA LEU A 150 15.73 -34.70 -18.90
C LEU A 150 16.78 -35.76 -18.57
N THR A 151 16.60 -36.50 -17.47
CA THR A 151 17.53 -37.56 -17.05
C THR A 151 17.62 -38.68 -18.09
N ARG A 152 16.49 -39.09 -18.69
CA ARG A 152 16.48 -40.10 -19.75
C ARG A 152 17.08 -39.62 -21.06
N GLY A 153 16.97 -38.34 -21.34
CA GLY A 153 17.71 -37.69 -22.44
C GLY A 153 19.20 -37.52 -22.18
N GLY A 154 19.73 -38.02 -21.05
CA GLY A 154 21.14 -37.98 -20.71
C GLY A 154 21.61 -36.68 -20.05
N HIS A 155 20.69 -35.81 -19.61
CA HIS A 155 21.05 -34.57 -18.91
C HIS A 155 21.11 -34.79 -17.40
N THR A 156 22.00 -34.06 -16.72
CA THR A 156 22.17 -34.15 -15.27
C THR A 156 21.31 -33.11 -14.56
N VAL A 157 20.30 -33.57 -13.81
CA VAL A 157 19.54 -32.71 -12.89
C VAL A 157 20.34 -32.54 -11.60
N VAL A 158 20.50 -31.29 -11.15
CA VAL A 158 21.41 -30.93 -10.04
C VAL A 158 20.89 -31.33 -8.67
N HIS A 159 19.56 -31.45 -8.51
CA HIS A 159 18.93 -31.68 -7.22
C HIS A 159 17.99 -32.90 -7.25
N ASP A 160 18.13 -33.77 -6.25
CA ASP A 160 17.27 -34.94 -6.08
C ASP A 160 15.89 -34.61 -5.49
N ARG A 161 15.74 -33.44 -4.85
CA ARG A 161 14.49 -32.99 -4.21
C ARG A 161 14.20 -31.54 -4.56
N PHE A 162 13.03 -31.26 -5.11
CA PHE A 162 12.56 -29.93 -5.52
C PHE A 162 11.03 -29.88 -5.49
N PHE A 163 10.45 -28.67 -5.41
CA PHE A 163 9.00 -28.51 -5.53
C PHE A 163 8.61 -28.45 -7.00
N ASP A 164 8.83 -27.30 -7.63
CA ASP A 164 8.38 -26.98 -8.97
C ASP A 164 9.53 -26.58 -9.92
N THR A 165 10.73 -26.37 -9.36
CA THR A 165 11.87 -25.82 -10.08
C THR A 165 12.96 -26.86 -10.26
N VAL A 166 13.30 -27.16 -11.52
CA VAL A 166 14.33 -28.12 -11.93
C VAL A 166 15.54 -27.37 -12.47
N LEU A 167 16.72 -27.63 -11.91
CA LEU A 167 18.01 -27.11 -12.38
C LEU A 167 18.78 -28.21 -13.10
N VAL A 168 19.25 -27.94 -14.31
CA VAL A 168 19.90 -28.92 -15.20
C VAL A 168 21.27 -28.41 -15.62
N GLN A 169 22.28 -29.29 -15.61
CA GLN A 169 23.61 -29.02 -16.13
C GLN A 169 23.64 -29.17 -17.65
N VAL A 170 24.06 -28.10 -18.33
CA VAL A 170 24.18 -27.99 -19.79
C VAL A 170 25.43 -27.21 -20.19
N PRO A 171 26.65 -27.71 -19.89
CA PRO A 171 27.88 -26.94 -20.05
C PRO A 171 28.05 -26.33 -21.45
N GLY A 172 28.20 -25.02 -21.53
CA GLY A 172 28.34 -24.23 -22.76
C GLY A 172 27.11 -24.24 -23.69
N ARG A 173 25.98 -24.84 -23.30
CA ARG A 173 24.79 -25.01 -24.14
C ARG A 173 23.57 -24.21 -23.67
N ALA A 174 23.63 -23.51 -22.54
CA ALA A 174 22.47 -22.82 -21.98
C ALA A 174 21.79 -21.86 -22.96
N ALA A 175 22.56 -21.02 -23.66
CA ALA A 175 22.04 -20.07 -24.65
C ALA A 175 21.35 -20.76 -25.85
N GLN A 176 21.89 -21.89 -26.33
CA GLN A 176 21.30 -22.67 -27.41
C GLN A 176 19.93 -23.22 -27.00
N ILE A 177 19.84 -23.77 -25.78
CA ILE A 177 18.62 -24.38 -25.26
C ILE A 177 17.57 -23.31 -24.97
N GLN A 178 17.97 -22.16 -24.42
CA GLN A 178 17.10 -20.99 -24.26
C GLN A 178 16.52 -20.53 -25.60
N ALA A 179 17.34 -20.42 -26.65
CA ALA A 179 16.86 -20.05 -27.98
C ALA A 179 15.89 -21.10 -28.56
N ALA A 180 16.16 -22.40 -28.37
CA ALA A 180 15.28 -23.47 -28.82
C ALA A 180 13.93 -23.47 -28.09
N ALA A 181 13.92 -23.30 -26.77
CA ALA A 181 12.67 -23.15 -26.01
C ALA A 181 11.91 -21.87 -26.40
N LYS A 182 12.64 -20.78 -26.65
CA LYS A 182 12.07 -19.50 -27.10
C LYS A 182 11.37 -19.62 -28.45
N ALA A 183 11.90 -20.42 -29.37
CA ALA A 183 11.27 -20.69 -30.66
C ALA A 183 9.90 -21.40 -30.53
N GLU A 184 9.66 -22.09 -29.41
CA GLU A 184 8.38 -22.70 -29.04
C GLU A 184 7.51 -21.78 -28.16
N GLY A 185 7.92 -20.52 -27.97
CA GLY A 185 7.20 -19.54 -27.16
C GLY A 185 7.42 -19.65 -25.65
N ILE A 186 8.45 -20.39 -25.20
CA ILE A 186 8.72 -20.62 -23.77
C ILE A 186 10.01 -19.91 -23.34
N ASN A 187 9.91 -19.14 -22.26
CA ASN A 187 11.08 -18.55 -21.61
C ASN A 187 11.58 -19.50 -20.51
N ILE A 188 12.88 -19.80 -20.49
CA ILE A 188 13.57 -20.56 -19.43
C ILE A 188 14.75 -19.75 -18.93
N TRP A 189 15.12 -19.92 -17.66
CA TRP A 189 16.16 -19.12 -17.03
C TRP A 189 17.51 -19.84 -17.03
N SER A 190 18.60 -19.09 -17.13
CA SER A 190 19.97 -19.58 -17.09
C SER A 190 20.72 -18.70 -16.08
N PRO A 191 21.06 -19.25 -14.89
CA PRO A 191 21.83 -18.49 -13.88
C PRO A 191 23.28 -18.27 -14.32
N ASP A 192 23.78 -19.18 -15.15
CA ASP A 192 25.11 -19.18 -15.72
C ASP A 192 25.08 -19.91 -17.07
N GLY A 193 26.14 -19.76 -17.88
CA GLY A 193 26.22 -20.37 -19.21
C GLY A 193 26.22 -21.91 -19.25
N ASP A 194 26.25 -22.56 -18.09
CA ASP A 194 26.37 -24.00 -17.91
C ASP A 194 25.14 -24.64 -17.25
N HIS A 195 24.15 -23.85 -16.83
CA HIS A 195 22.93 -24.35 -16.21
C HIS A 195 21.68 -23.70 -16.80
N VAL A 196 20.59 -24.47 -16.79
CA VAL A 196 19.25 -24.00 -17.12
C VAL A 196 18.29 -24.40 -16.00
N SER A 197 17.51 -23.43 -15.53
CA SER A 197 16.50 -23.56 -14.49
C SER A 197 15.10 -23.40 -15.10
N ILE A 198 14.22 -24.35 -14.80
CA ILE A 198 12.87 -24.42 -15.34
C ILE A 198 11.89 -24.55 -14.17
N ALA A 199 10.98 -23.59 -14.03
CA ALA A 199 9.92 -23.62 -13.02
C ALA A 199 8.59 -24.01 -13.68
N CYS A 200 7.96 -25.07 -13.16
CA CYS A 200 6.58 -25.41 -13.46
C CYS A 200 5.62 -24.60 -12.57
N ASP A 201 4.45 -24.28 -13.08
CA ASP A 201 3.41 -23.55 -12.35
C ASP A 201 2.03 -24.15 -12.60
N GLU A 202 0.99 -23.48 -12.08
CA GLU A 202 -0.39 -23.94 -12.20
C GLU A 202 -0.85 -24.05 -13.67
N ALA A 203 -0.34 -23.19 -14.54
CA ALA A 203 -0.67 -23.12 -15.97
C ALA A 203 0.16 -24.11 -16.83
N THR A 204 1.13 -24.79 -16.23
CA THR A 204 1.98 -25.74 -16.93
C THR A 204 1.20 -26.99 -17.35
N THR A 205 1.25 -27.31 -18.64
CA THR A 205 0.58 -28.46 -19.25
C THR A 205 1.60 -29.45 -19.83
N VAL A 206 1.17 -30.67 -20.11
CA VAL A 206 2.00 -31.68 -20.78
C VAL A 206 2.62 -31.18 -22.10
N PRO A 207 1.88 -30.50 -23.00
CA PRO A 207 2.47 -29.85 -24.17
C PRO A 207 3.63 -28.89 -23.87
N HIS A 208 3.52 -28.09 -22.80
CA HIS A 208 4.63 -27.21 -22.39
C HIS A 208 5.87 -28.03 -22.01
N LEU A 209 5.69 -29.14 -21.28
CA LEU A 209 6.80 -30.04 -20.91
C LEU A 209 7.46 -30.66 -22.15
N VAL A 210 6.67 -31.12 -23.12
CA VAL A 210 7.19 -31.67 -24.39
C VAL A 210 8.01 -30.63 -25.16
N ALA A 211 7.52 -29.40 -25.25
CA ALA A 211 8.22 -28.30 -25.93
C ALA A 211 9.56 -27.99 -25.25
N VAL A 212 9.59 -27.91 -23.91
CA VAL A 212 10.84 -27.73 -23.17
C VAL A 212 11.78 -28.91 -23.39
N LEU A 213 11.32 -30.15 -23.26
CA LEU A 213 12.15 -31.33 -23.46
C LEU A 213 12.74 -31.41 -24.87
N ARG A 214 11.98 -31.02 -25.90
CA ARG A 214 12.47 -30.92 -27.29
C ARG A 214 13.64 -29.95 -27.41
N ALA A 215 13.62 -28.83 -26.69
CA ALA A 215 14.74 -27.88 -26.68
C ALA A 215 16.04 -28.49 -26.12
N PHE A 216 15.93 -29.55 -25.31
CA PHE A 216 17.05 -30.34 -24.79
C PHE A 216 17.40 -31.56 -25.66
N GLY A 217 16.64 -31.83 -26.74
CA GLY A 217 16.74 -33.07 -27.52
C GLY A 217 16.23 -34.30 -26.75
N SER A 218 15.33 -34.09 -25.79
CA SER A 218 14.74 -35.12 -24.93
C SER A 218 13.27 -35.36 -25.27
N GLU A 219 12.74 -36.50 -24.82
CA GLU A 219 11.33 -36.85 -24.96
C GLU A 219 10.64 -36.94 -23.60
N ILE A 220 9.31 -36.81 -23.60
CA ILE A 220 8.54 -36.94 -22.39
C ILE A 220 8.51 -38.38 -21.88
N GLY A 221 8.56 -38.47 -20.57
CA GLY A 221 8.46 -39.71 -19.86
C GLY A 221 7.07 -40.29 -19.73
N GLN A 222 6.94 -41.63 -19.82
CA GLN A 222 5.73 -42.34 -19.38
C GLN A 222 5.66 -42.57 -17.85
N ASP A 223 6.78 -42.54 -17.14
CA ASP A 223 6.89 -42.76 -15.68
C ASP A 223 7.94 -41.82 -15.04
N THR A 224 7.82 -41.55 -13.74
CA THR A 224 8.76 -40.81 -12.89
C THR A 224 9.66 -41.72 -12.05
N ALA A 225 9.45 -43.05 -12.03
CA ALA A 225 10.23 -43.98 -11.22
C ALA A 225 11.74 -43.89 -11.48
N GLY A 226 12.52 -43.78 -10.39
CA GLY A 226 13.98 -43.73 -10.43
C GLY A 226 14.61 -42.41 -10.89
N ALA A 227 13.80 -41.39 -11.24
CA ALA A 227 14.30 -40.07 -11.61
C ALA A 227 14.55 -39.17 -10.38
N PRO A 228 15.42 -38.16 -10.47
CA PRO A 228 15.49 -37.07 -9.49
C PRO A 228 14.10 -36.46 -9.26
N GLY A 229 13.75 -36.24 -8.00
CA GLY A 229 12.40 -35.82 -7.61
C GLY A 229 11.40 -36.95 -7.43
N ALA A 230 11.71 -38.22 -7.74
CA ALA A 230 10.81 -39.35 -7.51
C ALA A 230 10.53 -39.63 -6.01
N SER A 231 11.39 -39.14 -5.12
CA SER A 231 11.14 -39.20 -3.68
C SER A 231 10.05 -38.22 -3.26
N ASP A 232 9.13 -38.66 -2.41
CA ASP A 232 8.06 -37.80 -1.93
C ASP A 232 8.66 -36.60 -1.15
N ILE A 233 8.22 -35.40 -1.53
CA ILE A 233 8.56 -34.15 -0.88
C ILE A 233 7.58 -33.82 0.25
N ALA A 234 6.43 -34.52 0.29
CA ALA A 234 5.38 -34.28 1.26
C ALA A 234 5.88 -34.62 2.67
N THR A 235 6.26 -33.58 3.40
CA THR A 235 6.79 -33.65 4.77
C THR A 235 5.90 -32.93 5.76
N ARG A 236 4.88 -32.21 5.27
CA ARG A 236 3.90 -31.55 6.12
C ARG A 236 3.01 -32.58 6.81
N GLY A 237 3.11 -32.64 8.13
CA GLY A 237 2.20 -33.40 8.99
C GLY A 237 1.08 -32.57 9.62
N SER A 238 1.21 -31.23 9.60
CA SER A 238 0.27 -30.30 10.25
C SER A 238 -0.89 -29.89 9.34
N ASP A 239 -2.10 -29.82 9.92
CA ASP A 239 -3.28 -29.27 9.24
C ASP A 239 -3.16 -27.76 9.00
N TYR A 240 -3.95 -27.23 8.07
CA TYR A 240 -4.05 -25.81 7.77
C TYR A 240 -5.41 -25.46 7.21
N LEU A 241 -5.75 -24.16 7.29
CA LEU A 241 -7.01 -23.62 6.76
C LEU A 241 -8.23 -24.41 7.27
N THR A 242 -8.19 -24.85 8.54
CA THR A 242 -9.26 -25.61 9.18
C THR A 242 -10.47 -24.75 9.54
N HIS A 243 -10.29 -23.43 9.56
CA HIS A 243 -11.37 -22.48 9.85
C HIS A 243 -12.46 -22.54 8.77
N PRO A 244 -13.76 -22.42 9.11
CA PRO A 244 -14.85 -22.52 8.15
C PRO A 244 -14.82 -21.49 7.01
N ALA A 245 -14.15 -20.36 7.20
CA ALA A 245 -13.89 -19.39 6.12
C ALA A 245 -13.16 -19.98 4.91
N PHE A 246 -12.46 -21.12 5.07
CA PHE A 246 -11.77 -21.82 3.99
C PHE A 246 -12.44 -23.13 3.55
N ASN A 247 -13.57 -23.49 4.18
CA ASN A 247 -14.26 -24.77 3.97
C ASN A 247 -15.74 -24.61 3.58
N ARG A 248 -16.26 -23.38 3.47
CA ARG A 248 -17.68 -23.09 3.20
C ARG A 248 -17.98 -22.53 1.81
N TYR A 249 -16.99 -22.00 1.09
CA TYR A 249 -17.23 -21.15 -0.10
C TYR A 249 -16.58 -21.72 -1.36
N HIS A 250 -16.81 -23.01 -1.63
CA HIS A 250 -16.13 -23.73 -2.73
C HIS A 250 -16.93 -23.74 -4.04
N SER A 251 -18.24 -23.51 -3.99
CA SER A 251 -19.01 -23.27 -5.22
C SER A 251 -18.89 -21.81 -5.66
N GLU A 252 -18.91 -21.56 -6.97
CA GLU A 252 -18.86 -20.21 -7.53
C GLU A 252 -20.00 -19.33 -6.98
N THR A 253 -21.20 -19.91 -6.78
CA THR A 253 -22.35 -19.19 -6.20
C THR A 253 -22.10 -18.77 -4.75
N GLU A 254 -21.54 -19.64 -3.92
CA GLU A 254 -21.21 -19.31 -2.53
C GLU A 254 -20.10 -18.26 -2.44
N MET A 255 -19.07 -18.38 -3.28
CA MET A 255 -18.00 -17.40 -3.34
C MET A 255 -18.52 -16.02 -3.78
N MET A 256 -19.36 -15.95 -4.82
CA MET A 256 -19.98 -14.68 -5.23
C MET A 256 -20.80 -14.04 -4.10
N ARG A 257 -21.57 -14.85 -3.37
CA ARG A 257 -22.33 -14.36 -2.21
C ARG A 257 -21.43 -13.89 -1.07
N TYR A 258 -20.33 -14.59 -0.81
CA TYR A 258 -19.37 -14.22 0.23
C TYR A 258 -18.68 -12.89 -0.10
N LEU A 259 -18.16 -12.74 -1.31
CA LEU A 259 -17.56 -11.49 -1.80
C LEU A 259 -18.55 -10.33 -1.71
N ARG A 260 -19.79 -10.56 -2.16
CA ARG A 260 -20.86 -9.54 -2.09
C ARG A 260 -21.17 -9.15 -0.66
N ALA A 261 -21.32 -10.13 0.25
CA ALA A 261 -21.62 -9.89 1.65
C ALA A 261 -20.51 -9.12 2.39
N LEU A 262 -19.24 -9.28 2.00
CA LEU A 262 -18.14 -8.46 2.51
C LEU A 262 -18.18 -7.05 1.91
N SER A 263 -18.34 -6.94 0.59
CA SER A 263 -18.42 -5.64 -0.09
C SER A 263 -19.58 -4.77 0.39
N ASP A 264 -20.71 -5.35 0.79
CA ASP A 264 -21.86 -4.59 1.32
C ASP A 264 -21.61 -3.99 2.72
N LYS A 265 -20.56 -4.42 3.43
CA LYS A 265 -20.18 -3.88 4.74
C LYS A 265 -19.26 -2.65 4.63
N ASP A 266 -18.62 -2.48 3.49
CA ASP A 266 -17.61 -1.45 3.26
C ASP A 266 -18.22 -0.27 2.50
N ILE A 267 -18.03 0.94 3.01
CA ILE A 267 -18.35 2.16 2.27
C ILE A 267 -17.22 2.46 1.28
N ALA A 268 -17.57 2.68 0.02
CA ALA A 268 -16.65 2.94 -1.08
C ALA A 268 -17.17 4.09 -1.97
N LEU A 269 -16.36 4.49 -2.96
CA LEU A 269 -16.64 5.65 -3.84
C LEU A 269 -17.86 5.48 -4.74
N ASP A 270 -18.41 4.26 -4.87
CA ASP A 270 -19.68 4.00 -5.56
C ASP A 270 -20.92 4.37 -4.70
N ARG A 271 -20.71 4.76 -3.43
CA ARG A 271 -21.78 5.13 -2.49
C ARG A 271 -21.81 6.62 -2.16
N SER A 272 -20.65 7.21 -1.90
CA SER A 272 -20.51 8.58 -1.42
C SER A 272 -19.09 9.10 -1.59
N MET A 273 -18.94 10.42 -1.51
CA MET A 273 -17.62 11.02 -1.30
C MET A 273 -16.95 10.45 -0.04
N ILE A 274 -15.64 10.20 -0.12
CA ILE A 274 -14.77 9.82 1.00
C ILE A 274 -13.72 10.93 1.13
N PRO A 275 -13.96 12.00 1.90
CA PRO A 275 -13.15 13.22 1.84
C PRO A 275 -11.91 13.15 2.74
N LEU A 276 -11.11 12.09 2.59
CA LEU A 276 -9.89 11.87 3.37
C LEU A 276 -8.78 12.84 2.93
N GLY A 277 -8.45 13.81 3.78
CA GLY A 277 -7.28 14.68 3.61
C GLY A 277 -5.99 13.90 3.39
N SER A 278 -5.14 14.38 2.50
CA SER A 278 -3.89 13.76 2.04
C SER A 278 -4.07 12.38 1.39
N CYS A 279 -5.27 12.03 0.92
CA CYS A 279 -5.52 10.76 0.22
C CYS A 279 -5.97 10.92 -1.23
N THR A 280 -6.51 12.08 -1.61
CA THR A 280 -7.01 12.36 -2.96
C THR A 280 -7.91 11.23 -3.48
N MET A 281 -9.06 11.05 -2.82
CA MET A 281 -10.06 10.01 -3.16
C MET A 281 -10.84 10.37 -4.44
N LYS A 282 -10.12 10.57 -5.55
CA LYS A 282 -10.67 10.94 -6.87
C LYS A 282 -11.20 9.72 -7.61
N LEU A 283 -11.83 9.97 -8.77
CA LEU A 283 -12.31 8.92 -9.67
C LEU A 283 -11.19 7.96 -10.08
N ASN A 284 -11.47 6.66 -10.01
CA ASN A 284 -10.71 5.60 -10.68
C ASN A 284 -11.54 5.16 -11.89
N ALA A 285 -11.29 5.73 -13.07
CA ALA A 285 -12.23 5.59 -14.18
C ALA A 285 -12.20 4.18 -14.78
N ALA A 286 -13.36 3.65 -15.19
CA ALA A 286 -13.46 2.32 -15.79
C ALA A 286 -12.52 2.13 -17.00
N ALA A 287 -12.38 3.16 -17.85
CA ALA A 287 -11.47 3.16 -19.00
C ALA A 287 -9.99 3.11 -18.60
N GLU A 288 -9.62 3.67 -17.44
CA GLU A 288 -8.26 3.61 -16.90
C GLU A 288 -7.97 2.25 -16.27
N MET A 289 -8.99 1.64 -15.66
CA MET A 289 -8.92 0.36 -14.96
C MET A 289 -8.90 -0.85 -15.89
N GLU A 290 -9.62 -0.80 -17.01
CA GLU A 290 -9.79 -1.93 -17.94
C GLU A 290 -8.46 -2.62 -18.34
N PRO A 291 -7.39 -1.89 -18.71
CA PRO A 291 -6.16 -2.52 -19.22
C PRO A 291 -5.40 -3.37 -18.20
N ILE A 292 -5.59 -3.16 -16.88
CA ILE A 292 -4.78 -3.87 -15.87
C ILE A 292 -5.05 -5.38 -15.83
N THR A 293 -6.15 -5.82 -16.47
CA THR A 293 -6.52 -7.24 -16.61
C THR A 293 -6.26 -7.81 -18.00
N TRP A 294 -5.79 -6.99 -18.94
CA TRP A 294 -5.42 -7.48 -20.26
C TRP A 294 -4.19 -8.39 -20.16
N PRO A 295 -4.20 -9.58 -20.81
CA PRO A 295 -3.06 -10.50 -20.74
C PRO A 295 -1.72 -9.86 -21.15
N GLN A 296 -1.75 -8.90 -22.07
CA GLN A 296 -0.57 -8.16 -22.55
C GLN A 296 0.12 -7.34 -21.44
N PHE A 297 -0.57 -7.03 -20.34
CA PHE A 297 0.00 -6.36 -19.16
C PHE A 297 0.07 -7.31 -17.95
N ALA A 298 -1.00 -8.08 -17.72
CA ALA A 298 -1.17 -8.90 -16.52
C ALA A 298 -0.35 -10.21 -16.53
N ALA A 299 -0.06 -10.79 -17.71
CA ALA A 299 0.54 -12.12 -17.81
C ALA A 299 2.07 -12.10 -18.02
N LEU A 300 2.69 -10.92 -18.15
CA LEU A 300 4.12 -10.82 -18.38
C LEU A 300 4.91 -11.12 -17.10
N HIS A 301 5.94 -11.97 -17.20
CA HIS A 301 6.91 -12.18 -16.13
C HIS A 301 7.86 -10.97 -16.03
N PRO A 302 8.19 -10.45 -14.82
CA PRO A 302 9.05 -9.26 -14.65
C PRO A 302 10.44 -9.36 -15.30
N PHE A 303 10.96 -10.59 -15.38
CA PHE A 303 12.28 -10.87 -15.98
C PHE A 303 12.18 -11.51 -17.38
N ALA A 304 11.06 -11.31 -18.07
CA ALA A 304 10.96 -11.70 -19.48
C ALA A 304 11.98 -10.92 -20.33
N PRO A 305 12.52 -11.52 -21.41
CA PRO A 305 13.39 -10.82 -22.35
C PRO A 305 12.81 -9.48 -22.81
N ALA A 306 13.65 -8.45 -22.96
CA ALA A 306 13.21 -7.10 -23.32
C ALA A 306 12.36 -7.05 -24.62
N GLY A 307 12.63 -7.95 -25.57
CA GLY A 307 11.85 -8.08 -26.81
C GLY A 307 10.38 -8.45 -26.61
N ASP A 308 10.04 -9.14 -25.52
CA ASP A 308 8.68 -9.60 -25.18
C ASP A 308 7.85 -8.50 -24.50
N SER A 309 8.50 -7.49 -23.92
CA SER A 309 7.87 -6.46 -23.09
C SER A 309 7.88 -5.07 -23.75
N ARG A 310 8.14 -4.97 -25.06
CA ARG A 310 8.26 -3.69 -25.79
C ARG A 310 7.09 -2.74 -25.56
N GLY A 311 5.85 -3.22 -25.62
CA GLY A 311 4.67 -2.37 -25.44
C GLY A 311 4.59 -1.73 -24.05
N LEU A 312 4.76 -2.54 -22.99
CA LEU A 312 4.76 -2.05 -21.61
C LEU A 312 5.98 -1.15 -21.33
N ARG A 313 7.15 -1.45 -21.92
CA ARG A 313 8.35 -0.59 -21.82
C ARG A 313 8.16 0.76 -22.51
N THR A 314 7.46 0.82 -23.64
CA THR A 314 7.07 2.10 -24.26
C THR A 314 6.17 2.90 -23.33
N LEU A 315 5.16 2.26 -22.72
CA LEU A 315 4.27 2.89 -21.76
C LEU A 315 5.02 3.44 -20.54
N ILE A 316 5.98 2.67 -20.02
CA ILE A 316 6.88 3.08 -18.93
C ILE A 316 7.68 4.33 -19.34
N ALA A 317 8.30 4.33 -20.53
CA ALA A 317 9.08 5.46 -21.02
C ALA A 317 8.22 6.72 -21.23
N ASP A 318 7.00 6.57 -21.75
CA ASP A 318 6.03 7.67 -21.89
C ASP A 318 5.74 8.29 -20.51
N LEU A 319 5.44 7.46 -19.51
CA LEU A 319 5.16 7.91 -18.15
C LEU A 319 6.35 8.61 -17.51
N GLU A 320 7.55 8.06 -17.63
CA GLU A 320 8.77 8.70 -17.11
C GLU A 320 8.97 10.10 -17.70
N GLY A 321 8.76 10.25 -19.02
CA GLY A 321 8.83 11.54 -19.70
C GLY A 321 7.76 12.52 -19.24
N TRP A 322 6.48 12.10 -19.24
CA TRP A 322 5.38 12.98 -18.86
C TRP A 322 5.43 13.39 -17.40
N LEU A 323 5.80 12.48 -16.49
CA LEU A 323 5.94 12.80 -15.08
C LEU A 323 7.12 13.74 -14.83
N ALA A 324 8.24 13.61 -15.56
CA ALA A 324 9.34 14.58 -15.52
C ALA A 324 8.85 15.98 -15.95
N ASP A 325 8.10 16.07 -17.05
CA ASP A 325 7.54 17.34 -17.54
C ASP A 325 6.55 17.99 -16.55
N ILE A 326 5.62 17.19 -15.99
CA ILE A 326 4.61 17.64 -15.02
C ILE A 326 5.27 18.21 -13.76
N THR A 327 6.35 17.57 -13.31
CA THR A 327 7.03 17.93 -12.04
C THR A 327 8.18 18.91 -12.23
N GLY A 328 8.64 19.12 -13.46
CA GLY A 328 9.80 19.93 -13.79
C GLY A 328 11.13 19.29 -13.37
N TYR A 329 11.19 17.97 -13.21
CA TYR A 329 12.42 17.19 -12.98
C TYR A 329 13.02 16.69 -14.29
N ASP A 330 14.19 16.04 -14.21
CA ASP A 330 14.96 15.63 -15.40
C ASP A 330 14.87 14.12 -15.65
N LYS A 331 14.70 13.30 -14.60
CA LYS A 331 14.58 11.84 -14.69
C LYS A 331 13.58 11.31 -13.66
N VAL A 332 12.93 10.20 -13.99
CA VAL A 332 11.96 9.50 -13.14
C VAL A 332 12.33 8.02 -13.08
N SER A 333 12.20 7.40 -11.92
CA SER A 333 12.20 5.95 -11.74
C SER A 333 10.82 5.49 -11.27
N LEU A 334 10.21 4.56 -12.01
CA LEU A 334 8.95 3.91 -11.63
C LEU A 334 9.13 2.70 -10.70
N GLN A 335 10.37 2.39 -10.27
CA GLN A 335 10.65 1.22 -9.45
C GLN A 335 9.95 1.23 -8.07
N PRO A 336 9.92 2.34 -7.30
CA PRO A 336 9.36 2.30 -5.96
C PRO A 336 7.83 2.10 -6.00
N ASN A 337 7.35 1.06 -5.31
CA ASN A 337 5.97 0.58 -5.37
C ASN A 337 5.04 1.15 -4.26
N ALA A 338 5.43 2.26 -3.62
CA ALA A 338 4.61 3.03 -2.68
C ALA A 338 5.26 4.40 -2.45
N GLY A 339 4.50 5.40 -1.98
CA GLY A 339 5.06 6.73 -1.72
C GLY A 339 6.22 6.72 -0.72
N SER A 340 6.09 5.94 0.36
CA SER A 340 7.17 5.72 1.34
C SER A 340 8.42 5.07 0.72
N GLN A 341 8.27 4.22 -0.29
CA GLN A 341 9.41 3.66 -1.03
C GLN A 341 10.05 4.70 -1.95
N GLY A 342 9.28 5.64 -2.49
CA GLY A 342 9.79 6.79 -3.24
C GLY A 342 10.60 7.75 -2.35
N GLU A 343 10.13 8.00 -1.12
CA GLU A 343 10.90 8.73 -0.09
C GLU A 343 12.22 8.04 0.23
N TYR A 344 12.17 6.75 0.53
CA TYR A 344 13.37 5.97 0.81
C TYR A 344 14.35 5.98 -0.37
N ALA A 345 13.86 5.78 -1.60
CA ALA A 345 14.68 5.82 -2.82
C ALA A 345 15.33 7.19 -3.05
N GLY A 346 14.58 8.28 -2.88
CA GLY A 346 15.09 9.64 -3.04
C GLY A 346 16.15 9.99 -1.99
N LEU A 347 15.95 9.57 -0.74
CA LEU A 347 16.93 9.78 0.33
C LEU A 347 18.19 8.93 0.14
N LEU A 348 18.07 7.69 -0.35
CA LEU A 348 19.23 6.89 -0.75
C LEU A 348 20.01 7.55 -1.89
N ALA A 349 19.32 8.13 -2.88
CA ALA A 349 19.96 8.86 -3.97
C ALA A 349 20.72 10.10 -3.46
N ILE A 350 20.12 10.90 -2.58
CA ILE A 350 20.79 12.03 -1.91
C ILE A 350 22.02 11.56 -1.12
N ARG A 351 21.86 10.49 -0.34
CA ARG A 351 22.94 9.93 0.48
C ARG A 351 24.12 9.49 -0.39
N GLN A 352 23.85 8.79 -1.50
CA GLN A 352 24.90 8.34 -2.41
C GLN A 352 25.58 9.52 -3.11
N TYR A 353 24.81 10.54 -3.51
CA TYR A 353 25.35 11.78 -4.06
C TYR A 353 26.35 12.47 -3.12
N HIS A 354 26.06 12.54 -1.82
CA HIS A 354 27.01 13.09 -0.84
C HIS A 354 28.25 12.19 -0.68
N ILE A 355 28.07 10.88 -0.60
CA ILE A 355 29.18 9.92 -0.47
C ILE A 355 30.15 10.03 -1.65
N ASP A 356 29.64 10.08 -2.88
CA ASP A 356 30.44 10.17 -4.10
C ASP A 356 31.26 11.47 -4.18
N ARG A 357 30.76 12.54 -3.55
CA ARG A 357 31.43 13.84 -3.46
C ARG A 357 32.43 13.93 -2.30
N GLY A 358 32.59 12.86 -1.51
CA GLY A 358 33.45 12.82 -0.34
C GLY A 358 32.80 13.36 0.94
N ASP A 359 31.53 13.74 0.90
CA ASP A 359 30.77 14.34 2.01
C ASP A 359 30.03 13.26 2.85
N SER A 360 30.66 12.12 3.13
CA SER A 360 30.03 10.97 3.79
C SER A 360 29.52 11.23 5.22
N GLY A 361 29.94 12.33 5.85
CA GLY A 361 29.46 12.80 7.14
C GLY A 361 28.13 13.56 7.10
N ARG A 362 27.55 13.81 5.91
CA ARG A 362 26.25 14.48 5.75
C ARG A 362 25.10 13.51 5.97
N ASP A 363 24.67 13.36 7.22
CA ASP A 363 23.63 12.43 7.66
C ASP A 363 22.40 13.10 8.31
N VAL A 364 22.34 14.43 8.41
CA VAL A 364 21.19 15.13 9.02
C VAL A 364 20.09 15.38 7.98
N CYS A 365 18.88 14.95 8.31
CA CYS A 365 17.66 15.27 7.58
C CYS A 365 16.78 16.21 8.41
N LEU A 366 16.59 17.43 7.93
CA LEU A 366 15.67 18.40 8.50
C LEU A 366 14.24 18.04 8.10
N ILE A 367 13.30 18.02 9.05
CA ILE A 367 11.89 17.67 8.79
C ILE A 367 10.98 18.62 9.58
N PRO A 368 10.10 19.39 8.92
CA PRO A 368 9.09 20.20 9.59
C PRO A 368 8.19 19.35 10.50
N SER A 369 7.76 19.91 11.63
CA SER A 369 6.86 19.20 12.55
C SER A 369 5.53 18.77 11.91
N SER A 370 5.08 19.50 10.89
CA SER A 370 3.87 19.24 10.10
C SER A 370 4.00 18.05 9.12
N ALA A 371 5.23 17.65 8.75
CA ALA A 371 5.44 16.62 7.74
C ALA A 371 4.79 15.29 8.10
N HIS A 372 4.44 14.51 7.08
CA HIS A 372 3.86 13.18 7.24
C HIS A 372 4.81 12.24 8.00
N GLY A 373 4.24 11.27 8.72
CA GLY A 373 5.02 10.36 9.57
C GLY A 373 5.99 9.48 8.79
N THR A 374 5.70 9.23 7.50
CA THR A 374 6.58 8.49 6.58
C THR A 374 7.91 9.20 6.38
N ASN A 375 7.94 10.53 6.29
CA ASN A 375 9.17 11.30 6.03
C ASN A 375 10.24 10.98 7.07
N ALA A 376 9.87 11.05 8.35
CA ALA A 376 10.77 10.76 9.46
C ALA A 376 11.17 9.28 9.52
N ALA A 377 10.23 8.36 9.26
CA ALA A 377 10.52 6.93 9.20
C ALA A 377 11.44 6.56 8.03
N SER A 378 11.26 7.17 6.85
CA SER A 378 12.07 6.95 5.65
C SER A 378 13.48 7.52 5.83
N ALA A 379 13.63 8.69 6.46
CA ALA A 379 14.92 9.26 6.83
C ALA A 379 15.70 8.36 7.79
N ALA A 380 15.04 7.87 8.85
CA ALA A 380 15.66 6.92 9.77
C ALA A 380 16.05 5.61 9.08
N LEU A 381 15.19 5.08 8.20
CA LEU A 381 15.46 3.87 7.42
C LEU A 381 16.64 4.05 6.45
N ALA A 382 16.81 5.24 5.87
CA ALA A 382 17.97 5.61 5.04
C ALA A 382 19.26 5.87 5.84
N GLY A 383 19.21 5.70 7.17
CA GLY A 383 20.35 5.91 8.05
C GLY A 383 20.67 7.38 8.34
N MET A 384 19.68 8.27 8.19
CA MET A 384 19.82 9.70 8.49
C MET A 384 19.33 10.03 9.91
N ARG A 385 19.95 11.04 10.54
CA ARG A 385 19.52 11.62 11.82
C ARG A 385 18.47 12.69 11.56
N VAL A 386 17.26 12.46 12.07
CA VAL A 386 16.14 13.41 11.96
C VAL A 386 16.32 14.57 12.93
N VAL A 387 16.23 15.80 12.42
CA VAL A 387 16.16 17.03 13.21
C VAL A 387 14.87 17.75 12.86
N VAL A 388 14.00 17.92 13.85
CA VAL A 388 12.71 18.58 13.67
C VAL A 388 12.90 20.09 13.54
N VAL A 389 12.25 20.68 12.55
CA VAL A 389 12.10 22.13 12.35
C VAL A 389 10.71 22.55 12.81
N ALA A 390 10.63 23.63 13.58
CA ALA A 390 9.37 24.15 14.09
C ALA A 390 8.48 24.71 12.96
N CYS A 391 7.18 24.76 13.23
CA CYS A 391 6.22 25.52 12.43
C CYS A 391 5.72 26.72 13.26
N ARG A 392 5.43 27.83 12.58
CA ARG A 392 4.80 29.02 13.17
C ARG A 392 3.34 28.74 13.53
N GLU A 393 2.70 29.65 14.28
CA GLU A 393 1.28 29.52 14.66
C GLU A 393 0.33 29.46 13.44
N ASN A 394 0.70 30.09 12.33
CA ASN A 394 -0.04 30.04 11.07
C ASN A 394 0.18 28.73 10.28
N GLY A 395 1.00 27.81 10.79
CA GLY A 395 1.26 26.50 10.20
C GLY A 395 2.44 26.43 9.23
N ASP A 396 3.03 27.56 8.85
CA ASP A 396 4.19 27.59 7.94
C ASP A 396 5.48 27.12 8.63
N VAL A 397 6.47 26.70 7.85
CA VAL A 397 7.81 26.42 8.37
C VAL A 397 8.42 27.68 9.02
N ASP A 398 8.98 27.53 10.22
CA ASP A 398 9.69 28.61 10.88
C ASP A 398 11.10 28.78 10.28
N LEU A 399 11.26 29.80 9.42
CA LEU A 399 12.54 30.11 8.79
C LEU A 399 13.67 30.43 9.78
N ASP A 400 13.37 31.01 10.95
CA ASP A 400 14.41 31.36 11.91
C ASP A 400 14.90 30.11 12.65
N ASP A 401 13.99 29.21 13.04
CA ASP A 401 14.36 27.89 13.55
C ASP A 401 15.10 27.08 12.47
N LEU A 402 14.63 27.09 11.22
CA LEU A 402 15.30 26.42 10.09
C LEU A 402 16.75 26.88 9.96
N ARG A 403 16.99 28.21 9.91
CA ARG A 403 18.34 28.78 9.82
C ARG A 403 19.20 28.39 11.02
N ALA A 404 18.62 28.38 12.22
CA ALA A 404 19.31 27.93 13.43
C ALA A 404 19.70 26.44 13.36
N LYS A 405 18.80 25.56 12.90
CA LYS A 405 19.09 24.13 12.72
C LYS A 405 20.12 23.88 11.63
N ILE A 406 20.07 24.64 10.52
CA ILE A 406 21.08 24.59 9.46
C ILE A 406 22.45 24.98 10.04
N ALA A 407 22.54 26.11 10.75
CA ALA A 407 23.80 26.55 11.35
C ALA A 407 24.37 25.54 12.35
N ALA A 408 23.51 24.93 13.18
CA ALA A 408 23.91 23.90 14.15
C ALA A 408 24.37 22.58 13.51
N ASN A 409 24.00 22.32 12.25
CA ASN A 409 24.27 21.05 11.55
C ASN A 409 25.00 21.24 10.21
N ALA A 410 25.61 22.40 9.95
CA ALA A 410 26.08 22.78 8.60
C ALA A 410 27.02 21.74 7.95
N SER A 411 27.94 21.14 8.71
CA SER A 411 28.86 20.11 8.21
C SER A 411 28.24 18.73 8.04
N ALA A 412 27.06 18.50 8.62
CA ALA A 412 26.35 17.23 8.61
C ALA A 412 25.01 17.30 7.84
N LEU A 413 24.61 18.46 7.32
CA LEU A 413 23.34 18.65 6.63
C LEU A 413 23.32 17.84 5.33
N SER A 414 22.44 16.84 5.27
CA SER A 414 22.22 15.99 4.10
C SER A 414 21.05 16.49 3.27
N ALA A 415 19.90 16.68 3.92
CA ALA A 415 18.66 17.03 3.23
C ALA A 415 17.67 17.80 4.13
N ILE A 416 16.69 18.44 3.49
CA ILE A 416 15.40 18.74 4.09
C ILE A 416 14.31 17.92 3.39
N MET A 417 13.31 17.45 4.13
CA MET A 417 12.06 16.93 3.56
C MET A 417 10.92 17.90 3.84
N ILE A 418 10.33 18.46 2.80
CA ILE A 418 9.18 19.38 2.86
C ILE A 418 8.01 18.82 2.05
N THR A 419 6.79 19.23 2.37
CA THR A 419 5.58 18.90 1.59
C THR A 419 5.03 20.19 1.01
N TYR A 420 4.70 20.22 -0.28
CA TYR A 420 4.17 21.42 -0.92
C TYR A 420 2.96 21.10 -1.84
N PRO A 421 1.79 21.77 -1.67
CA PRO A 421 1.43 22.58 -0.49
C PRO A 421 1.53 21.75 0.80
N SER A 422 1.69 22.43 1.94
CA SER A 422 1.96 21.76 3.20
C SER A 422 0.84 20.80 3.60
N THR A 423 1.10 19.92 4.55
CA THR A 423 0.08 19.02 5.14
C THR A 423 -1.01 19.78 5.89
N HIS A 424 -0.87 21.09 6.09
CA HIS A 424 -1.92 21.98 6.60
C HIS A 424 -2.90 22.44 5.50
N GLY A 425 -2.67 22.07 4.23
CA GLY A 425 -3.52 22.44 3.11
C GLY A 425 -3.32 23.88 2.64
N VAL A 426 -2.13 24.46 2.82
CA VAL A 426 -1.83 25.86 2.44
C VAL A 426 -0.57 25.97 1.58
N TYR A 427 -0.52 27.01 0.74
CA TYR A 427 0.66 27.35 -0.05
C TYR A 427 1.59 28.25 0.77
N GLU A 428 2.77 27.74 1.12
CA GLU A 428 3.81 28.52 1.81
C GLU A 428 4.52 29.48 0.84
N HIS A 429 4.59 30.77 1.20
CA HIS A 429 5.25 31.79 0.37
C HIS A 429 6.78 31.65 0.34
N ASP A 430 7.35 31.18 1.45
CA ASP A 430 8.80 31.14 1.69
C ASP A 430 9.47 29.89 1.09
N ILE A 431 8.77 29.09 0.25
CA ILE A 431 9.25 27.80 -0.25
C ILE A 431 10.60 27.90 -0.98
N ALA A 432 10.79 28.96 -1.78
CA ALA A 432 12.04 29.18 -2.50
C ALA A 432 13.20 29.55 -1.54
N ASP A 433 12.91 30.32 -0.48
CA ASP A 433 13.88 30.71 0.53
C ASP A 433 14.31 29.51 1.40
N ILE A 434 13.37 28.60 1.70
CA ILE A 434 13.66 27.33 2.37
C ILE A 434 14.62 26.50 1.52
N CYS A 435 14.32 26.32 0.23
CA CYS A 435 15.18 25.59 -0.70
C CYS A 435 16.58 26.20 -0.77
N ALA A 436 16.66 27.52 -0.99
CA ALA A 436 17.92 28.25 -1.09
C ALA A 436 18.78 28.12 0.18
N ALA A 437 18.19 28.27 1.37
CA ALA A 437 18.91 28.15 2.63
C ALA A 437 19.55 26.76 2.82
N VAL A 438 18.87 25.71 2.37
CA VAL A 438 19.38 24.33 2.44
C VAL A 438 20.48 24.09 1.40
N HIS A 439 20.30 24.58 0.18
CA HIS A 439 21.31 24.51 -0.88
C HIS A 439 22.59 25.27 -0.51
N ASP A 440 22.48 26.47 0.06
CA ASP A 440 23.62 27.29 0.50
C ASP A 440 24.47 26.58 1.57
N ALA A 441 23.84 25.73 2.38
CA ALA A 441 24.51 24.89 3.39
C ALA A 441 25.00 23.53 2.84
N GLY A 442 24.83 23.28 1.54
CA GLY A 442 25.25 22.06 0.85
C GLY A 442 24.33 20.86 1.04
N GLY A 443 23.11 21.07 1.54
CA GLY A 443 22.07 20.04 1.62
C GLY A 443 21.32 19.87 0.29
N GLN A 444 20.40 18.91 0.26
CA GLN A 444 19.48 18.65 -0.85
C GLN A 444 18.02 18.82 -0.41
N VAL A 445 17.13 19.15 -1.33
CA VAL A 445 15.72 19.40 -1.05
C VAL A 445 14.87 18.25 -1.59
N TYR A 446 14.30 17.49 -0.67
CA TYR A 446 13.27 16.50 -0.96
C TYR A 446 11.89 17.14 -0.82
N VAL A 447 11.11 17.19 -1.89
CA VAL A 447 9.72 17.67 -1.88
C VAL A 447 8.79 16.46 -1.96
N ASP A 448 8.07 16.20 -0.88
CA ASP A 448 6.99 15.22 -0.84
C ASP A 448 5.86 15.64 -1.78
N GLY A 449 5.64 14.84 -2.84
CA GLY A 449 4.64 15.08 -3.87
C GLY A 449 3.30 14.39 -3.61
N ALA A 450 2.99 13.99 -2.39
CA ALA A 450 1.65 13.48 -2.05
C ALA A 450 0.53 14.48 -2.36
N ASN A 451 0.82 15.78 -2.23
CA ASN A 451 -0.13 16.87 -2.44
C ASN A 451 -0.08 17.47 -3.86
N LEU A 452 0.49 16.73 -4.83
CA LEU A 452 0.64 17.20 -6.21
C LEU A 452 -0.70 17.48 -6.91
N ASN A 453 -1.84 16.97 -6.40
CA ASN A 453 -3.16 17.30 -6.96
C ASN A 453 -3.46 18.81 -6.95
N ALA A 454 -2.83 19.56 -6.05
CA ALA A 454 -2.90 21.01 -5.99
C ALA A 454 -1.91 21.72 -6.95
N LEU A 455 -0.97 21.00 -7.58
CA LEU A 455 0.13 21.59 -8.35
C LEU A 455 0.11 21.28 -9.85
N VAL A 456 -0.48 20.16 -10.28
CA VAL A 456 -0.42 19.73 -11.68
C VAL A 456 -0.94 20.82 -12.62
N GLY A 457 -0.09 21.24 -13.56
CA GLY A 457 -0.41 22.31 -14.51
C GLY A 457 -0.37 23.74 -13.94
N LEU A 458 -0.03 23.91 -12.65
CA LEU A 458 0.05 25.19 -11.94
C LEU A 458 1.48 25.54 -11.51
N ALA A 459 2.18 24.60 -10.87
CA ALA A 459 3.55 24.77 -10.40
C ALA A 459 4.33 23.45 -10.48
N ARG A 460 5.66 23.53 -10.52
CA ARG A 460 6.54 22.38 -10.76
C ARG A 460 7.62 22.30 -9.66
N PRO A 461 7.61 21.26 -8.80
CA PRO A 461 8.59 21.12 -7.72
C PRO A 461 10.05 21.31 -8.10
N GLY A 462 10.45 20.76 -9.25
CA GLY A 462 11.82 20.94 -9.72
C GLY A 462 12.16 22.43 -9.92
N HIS A 463 11.23 23.26 -10.38
CA HIS A 463 11.50 24.65 -10.78
C HIS A 463 11.59 25.63 -9.60
N PHE A 464 11.05 25.28 -8.43
CA PHE A 464 11.11 26.13 -7.24
C PHE A 464 12.13 25.66 -6.19
N GLY A 465 13.04 24.76 -6.58
CA GLY A 465 14.19 24.36 -5.76
C GLY A 465 14.17 22.93 -5.25
N GLY A 466 13.18 22.11 -5.62
CA GLY A 466 13.23 20.68 -5.32
C GLY A 466 14.31 19.96 -6.12
N ASP A 467 15.09 19.10 -5.46
CA ASP A 467 16.07 18.22 -6.10
C ASP A 467 15.48 16.84 -6.42
N VAL A 468 14.55 16.39 -5.58
CA VAL A 468 13.89 15.10 -5.70
C VAL A 468 12.47 15.14 -5.13
N SER A 469 11.54 14.43 -5.76
CA SER A 469 10.21 14.17 -5.23
C SER A 469 9.82 12.72 -5.46
N HIS A 470 9.05 12.15 -4.54
CA HIS A 470 8.14 11.07 -4.93
C HIS A 470 6.79 11.64 -5.36
N LEU A 471 6.04 10.86 -6.12
CA LEU A 471 4.64 11.13 -6.44
C LEU A 471 3.78 9.96 -5.93
N ASN A 472 2.52 10.19 -5.55
CA ASN A 472 1.59 9.10 -5.27
C ASN A 472 0.67 8.89 -6.47
N LEU A 473 0.96 7.90 -7.33
CA LEU A 473 0.09 7.60 -8.47
C LEU A 473 -1.31 7.13 -8.04
N HIS A 474 -1.40 6.57 -6.84
CA HIS A 474 -2.64 6.12 -6.18
C HIS A 474 -3.36 7.22 -5.41
N LYS A 475 -2.93 8.47 -5.58
CA LYS A 475 -3.63 9.68 -5.12
C LYS A 475 -3.89 10.56 -6.34
N THR A 476 -2.86 11.26 -6.80
CA THR A 476 -2.98 12.28 -7.85
C THR A 476 -3.33 11.69 -9.23
N PHE A 477 -2.94 10.44 -9.52
CA PHE A 477 -2.99 9.87 -10.87
C PHE A 477 -3.82 8.57 -10.97
N CYS A 478 -4.90 8.52 -10.19
CA CYS A 478 -6.05 7.62 -10.35
C CYS A 478 -5.82 6.12 -10.10
N ILE A 479 -4.63 5.64 -9.73
CA ILE A 479 -4.49 4.24 -9.26
C ILE A 479 -5.43 4.05 -8.05
N PRO A 480 -6.25 2.99 -8.00
CA PRO A 480 -7.25 2.83 -6.94
C PRO A 480 -6.58 2.56 -5.60
N HIS A 481 -7.18 3.12 -4.54
CA HIS A 481 -6.68 2.95 -3.16
C HIS A 481 -6.75 1.52 -2.65
N GLY A 482 -7.64 0.68 -3.20
CA GLY A 482 -7.69 -0.77 -2.96
C GLY A 482 -7.87 -1.19 -1.49
N GLY A 483 -8.51 -0.36 -0.66
CA GLY A 483 -8.63 -0.59 0.79
C GLY A 483 -7.32 -0.42 1.58
N GLY A 484 -6.29 0.20 0.97
CA GLY A 484 -4.97 0.42 1.57
C GLY A 484 -3.80 -0.14 0.75
N GLY A 485 -3.98 -0.33 -0.55
CA GLY A 485 -2.99 -0.81 -1.52
C GLY A 485 -3.65 -1.59 -2.66
N PRO A 486 -3.16 -1.47 -3.91
CA PRO A 486 -1.78 -1.15 -4.26
C PRO A 486 -1.45 0.34 -4.34
N GLY A 487 -0.16 0.65 -4.35
CA GLY A 487 0.36 1.96 -4.73
C GLY A 487 1.50 1.83 -5.74
N VAL A 488 1.87 2.97 -6.32
CA VAL A 488 3.15 3.21 -7.00
C VAL A 488 3.63 4.59 -6.56
N GLY A 489 4.91 4.69 -6.22
CA GLY A 489 5.55 5.89 -5.68
C GLY A 489 6.77 6.31 -6.49
N PRO A 490 6.61 6.67 -7.79
CA PRO A 490 7.76 6.98 -8.62
C PRO A 490 8.57 8.13 -8.03
N VAL A 491 9.89 8.05 -8.18
CA VAL A 491 10.82 9.07 -7.69
C VAL A 491 11.39 9.85 -8.88
N ALA A 492 11.17 11.16 -8.87
CA ALA A 492 11.57 12.12 -9.88
C ALA A 492 12.73 12.97 -9.34
N VAL A 493 13.78 13.18 -10.12
CA VAL A 493 15.01 13.83 -9.67
C VAL A 493 15.57 14.83 -10.67
N ARG A 494 16.32 15.79 -10.15
CA ARG A 494 17.22 16.64 -10.93
C ARG A 494 18.40 15.86 -11.48
N SER A 495 18.98 16.36 -12.57
CA SER A 495 20.03 15.68 -13.35
C SER A 495 21.23 15.19 -12.55
N HIS A 496 21.66 15.91 -11.51
CA HIS A 496 22.80 15.52 -10.67
C HIS A 496 22.50 14.29 -9.78
N LEU A 497 21.23 13.97 -9.54
CA LEU A 497 20.81 12.78 -8.78
C LEU A 497 20.46 11.58 -9.68
N ALA A 498 20.36 11.76 -11.01
CA ALA A 498 19.86 10.75 -11.94
C ALA A 498 20.61 9.42 -11.91
N GLN A 499 21.94 9.46 -11.79
CA GLN A 499 22.78 8.24 -11.75
C GLN A 499 22.59 7.41 -10.47
N TYR A 500 22.00 8.01 -9.42
CA TYR A 500 21.76 7.38 -8.12
C TYR A 500 20.33 6.85 -7.95
N LEU A 501 19.48 7.01 -8.97
CA LEU A 501 18.16 6.39 -8.99
C LEU A 501 18.27 4.86 -8.82
N PRO A 502 17.22 4.19 -8.32
CA PRO A 502 17.25 2.75 -8.11
C PRO A 502 17.54 1.95 -9.40
N GLY A 503 18.51 1.05 -9.31
CA GLY A 503 18.85 0.04 -10.30
C GLY A 503 18.21 -1.31 -10.03
N HIS A 504 18.58 -2.34 -10.79
CA HIS A 504 18.17 -3.71 -10.51
C HIS A 504 19.17 -4.74 -11.07
N PRO A 505 19.55 -5.79 -10.32
CA PRO A 505 20.57 -6.77 -10.77
C PRO A 505 20.18 -7.58 -12.01
N TYR A 506 18.88 -7.62 -12.33
CA TYR A 506 18.34 -8.31 -13.53
C TYR A 506 17.84 -7.33 -14.61
N ALA A 507 18.21 -6.06 -14.54
CA ALA A 507 17.91 -5.06 -15.57
C ALA A 507 19.07 -4.06 -15.68
N GLU A 508 20.10 -4.44 -16.46
CA GLU A 508 21.34 -3.66 -16.64
C GLU A 508 21.11 -2.30 -17.29
N GLU A 509 19.98 -2.09 -17.95
CA GLU A 509 19.59 -0.82 -18.55
C GLU A 509 19.21 0.25 -17.52
N LEU A 510 18.94 -0.13 -16.27
CA LEU A 510 18.60 0.80 -15.19
C LEU A 510 19.87 1.43 -14.57
N PRO A 511 19.74 2.56 -13.85
CA PRO A 511 20.88 3.18 -13.15
C PRO A 511 21.54 2.26 -12.12
N ALA A 512 22.68 2.67 -11.56
CA ALA A 512 23.49 1.83 -10.66
C ALA A 512 23.06 1.87 -9.18
N GLY A 513 22.04 2.65 -8.83
CA GLY A 513 21.57 2.76 -7.44
C GLY A 513 21.05 1.43 -6.89
N ALA A 514 20.98 1.31 -5.56
CA ALA A 514 20.50 0.10 -4.92
C ALA A 514 19.00 -0.16 -5.26
N PRO A 515 18.60 -1.41 -5.53
CA PRO A 515 17.19 -1.74 -5.74
C PRO A 515 16.38 -1.51 -4.46
N VAL A 516 15.23 -0.88 -4.59
CA VAL A 516 14.27 -0.63 -3.49
C VAL A 516 12.99 -1.46 -3.64
N SER A 517 12.86 -2.22 -4.72
CA SER A 517 11.74 -3.12 -4.99
C SER A 517 12.26 -4.39 -5.66
N SER A 518 11.52 -5.49 -5.52
CA SER A 518 11.92 -6.82 -6.04
C SER A 518 11.81 -6.97 -7.55
N ALA A 519 11.12 -6.06 -8.23
CA ALA A 519 10.98 -6.02 -9.68
C ALA A 519 11.51 -4.69 -10.22
N PRO A 520 12.06 -4.66 -11.45
CA PRO A 520 12.78 -3.49 -11.95
C PRO A 520 11.90 -2.23 -12.08
N TYR A 521 10.61 -2.45 -12.37
CA TYR A 521 9.60 -1.41 -12.57
C TYR A 521 8.44 -1.51 -11.56
N GLY A 522 8.70 -2.10 -10.38
CA GLY A 522 7.71 -2.24 -9.31
C GLY A 522 6.43 -2.95 -9.77
N SER A 523 5.28 -2.33 -9.52
CA SER A 523 3.95 -2.84 -9.89
C SER A 523 3.57 -2.38 -11.30
N ALA A 524 4.24 -2.90 -12.32
CA ALA A 524 4.15 -2.35 -13.67
C ALA A 524 2.77 -2.51 -14.34
N SER A 525 1.98 -3.54 -13.99
CA SER A 525 0.67 -3.77 -14.66
C SER A 525 -0.42 -2.75 -14.33
N ILE A 526 -0.23 -1.92 -13.29
CA ILE A 526 -1.17 -0.85 -12.91
C ILE A 526 -0.75 0.53 -13.41
N LEU A 527 0.43 0.66 -14.02
CA LEU A 527 0.87 1.88 -14.70
C LEU A 527 -0.05 2.33 -15.86
N PRO A 528 -0.73 1.42 -16.61
CA PRO A 528 -1.70 1.83 -17.62
C PRO A 528 -2.81 2.74 -17.11
N ILE A 529 -3.19 2.67 -15.83
CA ILE A 529 -4.19 3.54 -15.22
C ILE A 529 -3.75 5.00 -15.33
N THR A 530 -2.56 5.30 -14.79
CA THR A 530 -1.98 6.65 -14.83
C THR A 530 -1.69 7.09 -16.26
N TRP A 531 -1.22 6.18 -17.12
CA TRP A 531 -0.97 6.51 -18.53
C TRP A 531 -2.27 6.95 -19.23
N ALA A 532 -3.36 6.20 -19.03
CA ALA A 532 -4.67 6.52 -19.59
C ALA A 532 -5.20 7.84 -19.06
N TYR A 533 -5.12 8.09 -17.75
CA TYR A 533 -5.52 9.37 -17.14
C TYR A 533 -4.80 10.56 -17.77
N ILE A 534 -3.46 10.56 -17.78
CA ILE A 534 -2.67 11.65 -18.36
C ILE A 534 -2.99 11.83 -19.84
N ARG A 535 -3.12 10.72 -20.59
CA ARG A 535 -3.38 10.75 -22.02
C ARG A 535 -4.77 11.28 -22.37
N MET A 536 -5.80 10.92 -21.61
CA MET A 536 -7.18 11.35 -21.85
C MET A 536 -7.41 12.80 -21.38
N MET A 537 -6.82 13.20 -20.27
CA MET A 537 -6.96 14.55 -19.72
C MET A 537 -6.19 15.57 -20.56
N GLY A 538 -4.98 15.22 -21.00
CA GLY A 538 -4.06 16.18 -21.60
C GLY A 538 -3.69 17.33 -20.64
N PRO A 539 -2.86 18.29 -21.07
CA PRO A 539 -2.39 19.37 -20.20
C PRO A 539 -3.52 20.26 -19.67
N ASP A 540 -4.51 20.58 -20.51
CA ASP A 540 -5.63 21.46 -20.13
C ASP A 540 -6.56 20.78 -19.13
N GLY A 541 -6.87 19.49 -19.34
CA GLY A 541 -7.69 18.71 -18.42
C GLY A 541 -7.00 18.51 -17.07
N LEU A 542 -5.69 18.21 -17.08
CA LEU A 542 -4.90 18.08 -15.86
C LEU A 542 -4.87 19.38 -15.06
N ARG A 543 -4.68 20.53 -15.72
CA ARG A 543 -4.75 21.84 -15.06
C ARG A 543 -6.16 22.12 -14.51
N ALA A 544 -7.20 21.82 -15.28
CA ALA A 544 -8.58 22.00 -14.86
C ALA A 544 -8.95 21.14 -13.64
N ALA A 545 -8.40 19.92 -13.55
CA ALA A 545 -8.55 19.05 -12.39
C ALA A 545 -7.98 19.72 -11.13
N SER A 546 -6.72 20.19 -11.17
CA SER A 546 -6.13 20.88 -10.01
C SER A 546 -6.89 22.13 -9.60
N LEU A 547 -7.32 22.95 -10.57
CA LEU A 547 -8.12 24.16 -10.28
C LEU A 547 -9.48 23.81 -9.64
N THR A 548 -10.14 22.76 -10.11
CA THR A 548 -11.42 22.30 -9.55
C THR A 548 -11.22 21.73 -8.15
N ALA A 549 -10.18 20.93 -7.90
CA ALA A 549 -9.87 20.41 -6.57
C ALA A 549 -9.67 21.56 -5.55
N ILE A 550 -8.92 22.59 -5.93
CA ILE A 550 -8.72 23.79 -5.11
C ILE A 550 -10.04 24.54 -4.89
N ALA A 551 -10.84 24.72 -5.94
CA ALA A 551 -12.13 25.40 -5.84
C ALA A 551 -13.11 24.66 -4.91
N SER A 552 -13.22 23.34 -5.03
CA SER A 552 -14.06 22.48 -4.20
C SER A 552 -13.66 22.56 -2.72
N ALA A 553 -12.36 22.52 -2.43
CA ALA A 553 -11.86 22.63 -1.06
C ALA A 553 -12.13 24.01 -0.44
N ASN A 554 -11.94 25.10 -1.22
CA ASN A 554 -12.25 26.45 -0.75
C ASN A 554 -13.76 26.69 -0.57
N TYR A 555 -14.59 26.12 -1.44
CA TYR A 555 -16.04 26.15 -1.29
C TYR A 555 -16.46 25.49 0.03
N LEU A 556 -15.97 24.27 0.29
CA LEU A 556 -16.24 23.53 1.51
C LEU A 556 -15.73 24.28 2.75
N ALA A 557 -14.49 24.77 2.72
CA ALA A 557 -13.89 25.53 3.81
C ALA A 557 -14.75 26.75 4.17
N ARG A 558 -15.18 27.55 3.16
CA ARG A 558 -16.01 28.72 3.41
C ARG A 558 -17.41 28.41 3.91
N ARG A 559 -18.00 27.29 3.48
CA ARG A 559 -19.32 26.87 3.98
C ARG A 559 -19.28 26.35 5.41
N LEU A 560 -18.14 25.81 5.87
CA LEU A 560 -18.02 25.18 7.18
C LEU A 560 -17.35 26.06 8.23
N ASP A 561 -16.62 27.10 7.86
CA ASP A 561 -15.81 27.94 8.78
C ASP A 561 -16.60 28.51 9.96
N GLU A 562 -17.86 28.95 9.74
CA GLU A 562 -18.70 29.49 10.81
C GLU A 562 -19.14 28.43 11.86
N TYR A 563 -19.09 27.15 11.48
CA TYR A 563 -19.50 26.01 12.29
C TYR A 563 -18.30 25.28 12.92
N TYR A 564 -17.23 25.16 12.13
CA TYR A 564 -15.97 24.51 12.47
C TYR A 564 -14.85 25.40 11.92
N PRO A 565 -14.13 26.14 12.79
CA PRO A 565 -13.10 27.07 12.34
C PRO A 565 -12.07 26.38 11.43
N VAL A 566 -11.77 26.98 10.29
CA VAL A 566 -10.69 26.54 9.40
C VAL A 566 -9.36 26.92 10.03
N LEU A 567 -8.59 25.92 10.44
CA LEU A 567 -7.43 26.12 11.32
C LEU A 567 -6.30 26.90 10.64
N TYR A 568 -6.04 26.61 9.37
CA TYR A 568 -4.97 27.24 8.60
C TYR A 568 -5.50 27.74 7.27
N THR A 569 -5.09 28.95 6.91
CA THR A 569 -5.39 29.56 5.60
C THR A 569 -4.17 30.33 5.11
N GLY A 570 -3.99 30.37 3.80
CA GLY A 570 -3.06 31.27 3.15
C GLY A 570 -3.69 32.64 2.89
N ASP A 571 -3.12 33.37 1.95
CA ASP A 571 -3.58 34.72 1.59
C ASP A 571 -5.07 34.75 1.24
N ASN A 572 -5.72 35.85 1.63
CA ASN A 572 -7.16 36.08 1.44
C ASN A 572 -8.07 35.02 2.10
N GLY A 573 -7.53 34.24 3.04
CA GLY A 573 -8.25 33.18 3.74
C GLY A 573 -8.52 31.96 2.85
N MET A 574 -7.64 31.68 1.88
CA MET A 574 -7.79 30.59 0.92
C MET A 574 -6.97 29.37 1.35
N VAL A 575 -7.47 28.18 1.03
CA VAL A 575 -6.76 26.91 1.18
C VAL A 575 -6.30 26.39 -0.20
N ALA A 576 -5.50 25.33 -0.21
CA ALA A 576 -5.13 24.60 -1.42
C ALA A 576 -6.24 23.59 -1.79
N HIS A 577 -5.90 22.31 -1.97
CA HIS A 577 -6.84 21.23 -2.27
C HIS A 577 -7.53 20.59 -1.05
N GLU A 578 -7.17 20.98 0.17
CA GLU A 578 -7.68 20.41 1.40
C GLU A 578 -7.72 21.48 2.50
N CYS A 579 -8.53 21.27 3.55
CA CYS A 579 -8.60 22.16 4.72
C CYS A 579 -8.67 21.39 6.04
N ILE A 580 -8.26 22.03 7.13
CA ILE A 580 -8.38 21.46 8.49
C ILE A 580 -9.49 22.17 9.25
N LEU A 581 -10.47 21.40 9.72
CA LEU A 581 -11.55 21.85 10.59
C LEU A 581 -11.16 21.63 12.06
N ASP A 582 -11.16 22.69 12.86
CA ASP A 582 -10.75 22.66 14.26
C ASP A 582 -11.91 22.32 15.20
N LEU A 583 -11.83 21.15 15.85
CA LEU A 583 -12.81 20.70 16.84
C LEU A 583 -12.30 20.80 18.28
N ARG A 584 -11.09 21.33 18.52
CA ARG A 584 -10.44 21.28 19.84
C ARG A 584 -11.19 22.10 20.90
N GLU A 585 -11.54 23.35 20.60
CA GLU A 585 -12.33 24.17 21.53
C GLU A 585 -13.78 23.67 21.64
N ILE A 586 -14.35 23.11 20.56
CA ILE A 586 -15.66 22.44 20.61
C ILE A 586 -15.61 21.28 21.62
N THR A 587 -14.56 20.45 21.54
CA THR A 587 -14.35 19.30 22.45
C THR A 587 -14.21 19.76 23.89
N LYS A 588 -13.42 20.80 24.14
CA LYS A 588 -13.22 21.36 25.48
C LYS A 588 -14.52 21.90 26.09
N ASN A 589 -15.37 22.53 25.29
CA ASN A 589 -16.59 23.18 25.76
C ASN A 589 -17.77 22.21 25.91
N THR A 590 -17.84 21.17 25.08
CA THR A 590 -19.02 20.27 24.98
C THR A 590 -18.73 18.83 25.40
N GLY A 591 -17.46 18.42 25.43
CA GLY A 591 -17.05 17.03 25.59
C GLY A 591 -17.20 16.16 24.34
N VAL A 592 -17.79 16.65 23.25
CA VAL A 592 -17.92 15.92 21.99
C VAL A 592 -16.57 15.88 21.27
N THR A 593 -16.09 14.69 20.93
CA THR A 593 -14.77 14.50 20.33
C THR A 593 -14.82 14.38 18.81
N VAL A 594 -13.64 14.42 18.18
CA VAL A 594 -13.48 14.11 16.75
C VAL A 594 -13.96 12.70 16.39
N ASP A 595 -13.76 11.72 17.28
CA ASP A 595 -14.26 10.36 17.08
C ASP A 595 -15.79 10.31 17.05
N ASP A 596 -16.47 11.08 17.92
CA ASP A 596 -17.93 11.15 17.93
C ASP A 596 -18.46 11.69 16.59
N VAL A 597 -17.87 12.78 16.08
CA VAL A 597 -18.23 13.36 14.77
C VAL A 597 -17.96 12.37 13.64
N ALA A 598 -16.80 11.72 13.64
CA ALA A 598 -16.42 10.75 12.63
C ALA A 598 -17.36 9.53 12.60
N LYS A 599 -17.74 9.00 13.77
CA LYS A 599 -18.72 7.91 13.84
C LYS A 599 -20.11 8.37 13.45
N ARG A 600 -20.47 9.61 13.80
CA ARG A 600 -21.78 10.18 13.46
C ARG A 600 -21.94 10.37 11.95
N LEU A 601 -20.89 10.77 11.23
CA LEU A 601 -20.91 10.87 9.77
C LEU A 601 -21.34 9.57 9.07
N ALA A 602 -21.06 8.40 9.65
CA ALA A 602 -21.52 7.12 9.11
C ALA A 602 -23.05 7.02 9.07
N ASP A 603 -23.76 7.61 10.04
CA ASP A 603 -25.23 7.64 10.05
C ASP A 603 -25.80 8.55 8.95
N TYR A 604 -25.03 9.58 8.57
CA TYR A 604 -25.26 10.45 7.41
C TYR A 604 -24.74 9.85 6.10
N GLY A 605 -24.29 8.59 6.11
CA GLY A 605 -23.81 7.83 4.95
C GLY A 605 -22.48 8.30 4.38
N PHE A 606 -21.63 8.95 5.19
CA PHE A 606 -20.28 9.36 4.79
C PHE A 606 -19.21 8.59 5.54
N HIS A 607 -18.10 8.31 4.86
CA HIS A 607 -16.85 8.01 5.55
C HIS A 607 -16.29 9.30 6.17
N ALA A 608 -15.68 9.20 7.34
CA ALA A 608 -15.07 10.35 7.99
C ALA A 608 -13.87 10.91 7.18
N PRO A 609 -13.60 12.22 7.25
CA PRO A 609 -12.33 12.79 6.79
C PRO A 609 -11.13 12.24 7.59
N THR A 610 -9.92 12.65 7.21
CA THR A 610 -8.70 12.26 7.91
C THR A 610 -8.73 12.81 9.34
N MET A 611 -8.53 11.94 10.33
CA MET A 611 -8.74 12.28 11.74
C MET A 611 -7.42 12.50 12.47
N SER A 612 -7.35 13.57 13.28
CA SER A 612 -6.26 13.84 14.23
C SER A 612 -4.84 13.87 13.63
N PHE A 613 -4.74 14.14 12.33
CA PHE A 613 -3.50 14.37 11.60
C PHE A 613 -3.73 15.48 10.56
N PRO A 614 -2.79 16.42 10.38
CA PRO A 614 -1.51 16.58 11.11
C PRO A 614 -1.67 17.14 12.54
N VAL A 615 -2.85 17.66 12.89
CA VAL A 615 -3.14 18.22 14.21
C VAL A 615 -4.07 17.29 15.00
N ALA A 616 -3.70 16.97 16.25
CA ALA A 616 -4.54 16.13 17.09
C ALA A 616 -5.88 16.81 17.43
N GLY A 617 -6.98 16.06 17.33
CA GLY A 617 -8.32 16.57 17.64
C GLY A 617 -8.99 17.38 16.52
N THR A 618 -8.46 17.34 15.29
CA THR A 618 -9.04 18.02 14.11
C THR A 618 -9.48 17.02 13.03
N LEU A 619 -10.21 17.51 12.03
CA LEU A 619 -10.55 16.77 10.80
C LEU A 619 -9.91 17.45 9.59
N MET A 620 -9.22 16.69 8.74
CA MET A 620 -8.65 17.18 7.49
C MET A 620 -9.45 16.65 6.30
N VAL A 621 -9.96 17.58 5.49
CA VAL A 621 -11.00 17.33 4.48
C VAL A 621 -10.47 17.66 3.09
N GLU A 622 -10.49 16.68 2.18
CA GLU A 622 -10.09 16.83 0.77
C GLU A 622 -11.21 16.28 -0.14
N PRO A 623 -11.99 17.15 -0.82
CA PRO A 623 -13.11 16.69 -1.66
C PRO A 623 -12.68 16.20 -3.05
N THR A 624 -11.51 16.60 -3.54
CA THR A 624 -11.02 16.40 -4.91
C THR A 624 -11.87 17.09 -6.00
N GLU A 625 -11.44 16.96 -7.25
CA GLU A 625 -12.11 17.48 -8.44
C GLU A 625 -13.22 16.57 -8.98
N SER A 626 -13.31 15.32 -8.50
CA SER A 626 -14.20 14.31 -9.07
C SER A 626 -15.61 14.38 -8.50
N GLU A 627 -15.79 15.04 -7.36
CA GLU A 627 -17.05 15.12 -6.66
C GLU A 627 -17.92 16.25 -7.20
N SER A 628 -19.21 15.95 -7.38
CA SER A 628 -20.17 16.95 -7.82
C SER A 628 -20.44 17.96 -6.70
N LEU A 629 -20.84 19.19 -7.08
CA LEU A 629 -21.25 20.21 -6.11
C LEU A 629 -22.36 19.69 -5.17
N ALA A 630 -23.28 18.88 -5.67
CA ALA A 630 -24.35 18.29 -4.85
C ALA A 630 -23.84 17.35 -3.77
N GLU A 631 -22.79 16.56 -4.05
CA GLU A 631 -22.19 15.66 -3.05
C GLU A 631 -21.36 16.45 -2.02
N VAL A 632 -20.65 17.49 -2.47
CA VAL A 632 -19.93 18.42 -1.58
C VAL A 632 -20.90 19.17 -0.67
N ASP A 633 -22.04 19.62 -1.20
CA ASP A 633 -23.11 20.25 -0.41
C ASP A 633 -23.73 19.26 0.58
N ALA A 634 -24.00 18.03 0.17
CA ALA A 634 -24.53 17.00 1.08
C ALA A 634 -23.58 16.74 2.26
N PHE A 635 -22.26 16.70 2.02
CA PHE A 635 -21.29 16.60 3.11
C PHE A 635 -21.31 17.83 4.03
N CYS A 636 -21.38 19.03 3.45
CA CYS A 636 -21.49 20.26 4.24
C CYS A 636 -22.76 20.27 5.10
N GLU A 637 -23.91 19.89 4.54
CA GLU A 637 -25.18 19.78 5.26
C GLU A 637 -25.11 18.77 6.41
N ALA A 638 -24.45 17.62 6.20
CA ALA A 638 -24.21 16.64 7.24
C ALA A 638 -23.36 17.22 8.39
N MET A 639 -22.26 17.90 8.07
CA MET A 639 -21.41 18.56 9.07
C MET A 639 -22.16 19.66 9.82
N ILE A 640 -22.92 20.52 9.15
CA ILE A 640 -23.73 21.58 9.77
C ILE A 640 -24.80 21.00 10.69
N ALA A 641 -25.44 19.91 10.28
CA ALA A 641 -26.40 19.20 11.13
C ALA A 641 -25.73 18.60 12.37
N ILE A 642 -24.57 17.98 12.22
CA ILE A 642 -23.75 17.49 13.34
C ILE A 642 -23.37 18.63 14.28
N LYS A 643 -23.04 19.82 13.77
CA LYS A 643 -22.78 20.99 14.63
C LYS A 643 -24.01 21.37 15.47
N SER A 644 -25.19 21.30 14.87
CA SER A 644 -26.45 21.53 15.59
C SER A 644 -26.72 20.46 16.66
N GLU A 645 -26.32 19.21 16.42
CA GLU A 645 -26.33 18.13 17.42
C GLU A 645 -25.36 18.41 18.58
N ILE A 646 -24.15 18.89 18.26
CA ILE A 646 -23.14 19.31 19.26
C ILE A 646 -23.69 20.44 20.14
N ASP A 647 -24.39 21.41 19.55
CA ASP A 647 -24.96 22.53 20.31
C ASP A 647 -26.07 22.09 21.27
N LYS A 648 -26.86 21.06 20.91
CA LYS A 648 -27.81 20.43 21.84
C LYS A 648 -27.12 19.76 23.02
N VAL A 649 -25.94 19.15 22.81
CA VAL A 649 -25.13 18.59 23.91
C VAL A 649 -24.56 19.71 24.77
N GLY A 650 -23.94 20.73 24.16
CA GLY A 650 -23.32 21.86 24.87
C GLY A 650 -24.31 22.71 25.68
N SER A 651 -25.57 22.81 25.23
CA SER A 651 -26.64 23.50 25.96
C SER A 651 -27.36 22.63 26.99
N GLY A 652 -27.04 21.33 27.06
CA GLY A 652 -27.66 20.38 27.99
C GLY A 652 -29.05 19.89 27.58
N VAL A 653 -29.50 20.16 26.35
CA VAL A 653 -30.74 19.58 25.78
C VAL A 653 -30.61 18.07 25.65
N TRP A 654 -29.42 17.59 25.24
CA TRP A 654 -29.07 16.17 25.25
C TRP A 654 -28.02 15.88 26.31
N PRO A 655 -28.15 14.77 27.06
CA PRO A 655 -27.11 14.30 27.97
C PRO A 655 -25.77 14.08 27.27
N ALA A 656 -24.67 14.47 27.91
CA ALA A 656 -23.32 14.35 27.33
C ALA A 656 -22.88 12.91 27.04
N GLN A 657 -23.45 11.93 27.76
CA GLN A 657 -23.11 10.51 27.65
C GLN A 657 -24.14 9.69 26.85
N ASP A 658 -25.30 10.25 26.54
CA ASP A 658 -26.37 9.56 25.83
C ASP A 658 -27.07 10.51 24.85
N ASN A 659 -26.59 10.48 23.61
CA ASN A 659 -27.01 11.33 22.51
C ASN A 659 -26.59 10.69 21.18
N PRO A 660 -27.09 11.15 20.02
CA PRO A 660 -26.76 10.52 18.75
C PRO A 660 -25.26 10.47 18.43
N LEU A 661 -24.48 11.47 18.85
CA LEU A 661 -23.02 11.54 18.62
C LEU A 661 -22.28 10.45 19.41
N ARG A 662 -22.68 10.17 20.66
CA ARG A 662 -22.14 9.08 21.48
C ARG A 662 -22.65 7.71 21.04
N GLY A 663 -23.93 7.64 20.66
CA GLY A 663 -24.58 6.41 20.20
C GLY A 663 -24.14 5.98 18.81
N ALA A 664 -23.51 6.86 18.01
CA ALA A 664 -23.07 6.53 16.66
C ALA A 664 -21.88 5.54 16.61
N PRO A 665 -21.79 4.68 15.59
CA PRO A 665 -22.74 4.55 14.47
C PRO A 665 -23.93 3.64 14.82
N HIS A 666 -25.10 3.91 14.24
CA HIS A 666 -26.34 3.15 14.48
C HIS A 666 -26.53 2.03 13.44
N THR A 667 -26.38 0.79 13.87
CA THR A 667 -26.62 -0.41 13.03
C THR A 667 -28.12 -0.63 12.85
N ALA A 668 -28.51 -1.35 11.79
CA ALA A 668 -29.91 -1.74 11.61
C ALA A 668 -30.45 -2.52 12.81
N GLU A 669 -29.63 -3.42 13.37
CA GLU A 669 -29.95 -4.24 14.55
C GLU A 669 -30.24 -3.37 15.79
N SER A 670 -29.40 -2.38 16.08
CA SER A 670 -29.61 -1.48 17.22
C SER A 670 -30.93 -0.71 17.14
N LEU A 671 -31.42 -0.43 15.93
CA LEU A 671 -32.66 0.33 15.72
C LEU A 671 -33.93 -0.51 15.80
N ILE A 672 -33.84 -1.83 15.57
CA ILE A 672 -34.99 -2.74 15.64
C ILE A 672 -35.14 -3.40 17.01
N ALA A 673 -34.24 -3.12 17.96
CA ALA A 673 -34.37 -3.55 19.34
C ALA A 673 -35.75 -3.15 19.90
N ASP A 674 -36.39 -4.04 20.68
CA ASP A 674 -37.77 -3.83 21.15
C ASP A 674 -37.91 -2.53 21.95
N GLU A 675 -36.98 -2.29 22.88
CA GLU A 675 -36.92 -1.11 23.72
C GLU A 675 -35.91 -0.08 23.17
N TRP A 676 -36.23 1.21 23.30
CA TRP A 676 -35.38 2.32 22.85
C TRP A 676 -35.23 3.35 23.97
N HIS A 677 -34.21 3.16 24.81
CA HIS A 677 -33.95 3.95 26.01
C HIS A 677 -32.98 5.10 25.73
N HIS A 678 -33.26 5.89 24.70
CA HIS A 678 -32.46 7.05 24.33
C HIS A 678 -33.31 8.34 24.32
N PRO A 679 -32.72 9.51 24.64
CA PRO A 679 -33.41 10.81 24.64
C PRO A 679 -33.60 11.40 23.23
N TYR A 680 -33.28 10.62 22.19
CA TYR A 680 -33.45 10.95 20.78
C TYR A 680 -34.19 9.80 20.09
N THR A 681 -34.81 10.07 18.95
CA THR A 681 -35.61 9.10 18.22
C THR A 681 -34.76 8.21 17.33
N ARG A 682 -35.27 7.02 17.00
CA ARG A 682 -34.69 6.15 15.95
C ARG A 682 -34.57 6.86 14.59
N ALA A 683 -35.47 7.81 14.31
CA ALA A 683 -35.41 8.62 13.09
C ALA A 683 -34.22 9.57 13.10
N GLU A 684 -33.97 10.27 14.22
CA GLU A 684 -32.76 11.08 14.40
C GLU A 684 -31.49 10.23 14.32
N ALA A 685 -31.52 9.00 14.86
CA ALA A 685 -30.41 8.06 14.76
C ALA A 685 -30.09 7.67 13.32
N ALA A 686 -31.10 7.20 12.57
CA ALA A 686 -30.92 6.54 11.27
C ALA A 686 -30.99 7.48 10.06
N TYR A 687 -31.80 8.52 10.12
CA TYR A 687 -32.11 9.45 9.04
C TYR A 687 -32.09 10.91 9.57
N PRO A 688 -30.94 11.41 10.04
CA PRO A 688 -30.87 12.70 10.72
C PRO A 688 -31.31 13.89 9.85
N LEU A 689 -31.12 13.82 8.52
CA LEU A 689 -31.63 14.80 7.54
C LEU A 689 -32.87 14.32 6.79
N GLY A 690 -33.53 13.28 7.30
CA GLY A 690 -34.72 12.67 6.70
C GLY A 690 -34.42 11.61 5.64
N ARG A 691 -35.44 10.80 5.33
CA ARG A 691 -35.34 9.63 4.43
C ARG A 691 -35.00 9.96 2.97
N GLY A 692 -35.24 11.21 2.55
CA GLY A 692 -34.98 11.68 1.18
C GLY A 692 -33.60 12.27 0.96
N PHE A 693 -32.78 12.43 2.02
CA PHE A 693 -31.47 13.07 1.93
C PHE A 693 -30.49 12.26 1.08
N ARG A 694 -30.33 10.96 1.36
CA ARG A 694 -29.52 10.05 0.55
C ARG A 694 -29.93 8.58 0.72
N PRO A 695 -29.57 7.68 -0.21
CA PRO A 695 -29.72 6.24 -0.02
C PRO A 695 -29.01 5.77 1.26
N LYS A 696 -29.70 5.01 2.10
CA LYS A 696 -29.15 4.57 3.38
C LYS A 696 -28.00 3.59 3.17
N VAL A 697 -26.85 3.91 3.76
CA VAL A 697 -25.74 2.98 3.99
C VAL A 697 -25.80 2.57 5.46
N TRP A 698 -25.77 1.27 5.72
CA TRP A 698 -25.86 0.73 7.07
C TRP A 698 -24.47 0.42 7.62
N PRO A 699 -24.07 1.03 8.75
CA PRO A 699 -22.89 0.58 9.49
C PRO A 699 -23.07 -0.90 9.87
N PRO A 700 -22.09 -1.77 9.58
CA PRO A 700 -22.22 -3.21 9.81
C PRO A 700 -22.02 -3.62 11.28
N VAL A 701 -21.42 -2.75 12.09
CA VAL A 701 -21.13 -2.95 13.52
C VAL A 701 -21.29 -1.63 14.28
N ARG A 702 -21.46 -1.71 15.60
CA ARG A 702 -21.50 -0.54 16.48
C ARG A 702 -20.10 0.02 16.67
N ARG A 703 -19.97 1.02 17.55
CA ARG A 703 -18.67 1.65 17.84
C ARG A 703 -17.71 0.60 18.42
N ILE A 704 -16.56 0.43 17.78
CA ILE A 704 -15.55 -0.56 18.17
C ILE A 704 -14.77 -0.10 19.41
N ASP A 705 -14.56 -1.00 20.39
CA ASP A 705 -13.61 -0.78 21.48
C ASP A 705 -12.18 -1.06 21.01
N GLY A 706 -11.42 -0.01 20.71
CA GLY A 706 -10.03 -0.16 20.29
C GLY A 706 -9.14 -0.72 21.40
N ALA A 707 -9.31 -0.26 22.64
CA ALA A 707 -8.41 -0.58 23.74
C ALA A 707 -8.57 -2.04 24.21
N TYR A 708 -9.79 -2.59 24.14
CA TYR A 708 -10.03 -4.01 24.38
C TYR A 708 -9.23 -4.89 23.43
N GLY A 709 -9.27 -4.63 22.12
CA GLY A 709 -8.56 -5.43 21.12
C GLY A 709 -7.04 -5.37 21.26
N ASP A 710 -6.47 -4.23 21.67
CA ASP A 710 -5.02 -4.11 21.91
C ASP A 710 -4.58 -4.86 23.18
N ARG A 711 -5.45 -4.99 24.19
CA ARG A 711 -5.20 -5.81 25.40
C ARG A 711 -5.41 -7.30 25.15
N ASN A 712 -6.36 -7.66 24.28
CA ASN A 712 -6.75 -9.03 23.94
C ASN A 712 -6.40 -9.34 22.49
N LEU A 713 -5.10 -9.32 22.18
CA LEU A 713 -4.63 -9.41 20.80
C LEU A 713 -4.92 -10.78 20.18
N VAL A 714 -5.91 -10.82 19.27
CA VAL A 714 -6.25 -11.99 18.44
C VAL A 714 -6.19 -11.56 16.98
N CYS A 715 -5.25 -12.12 16.21
CA CYS A 715 -4.97 -11.71 14.82
C CYS A 715 -5.22 -12.81 13.78
N SER A 716 -5.95 -13.87 14.17
CA SER A 716 -6.47 -14.91 13.29
C SER A 716 -7.99 -14.94 13.37
N CYS A 717 -8.64 -15.64 12.42
CA CYS A 717 -10.09 -15.83 12.47
C CYS A 717 -10.48 -16.51 13.81
N PRO A 718 -11.34 -15.88 14.63
CA PRO A 718 -11.76 -16.51 15.88
C PRO A 718 -12.71 -17.68 15.56
N PRO A 719 -12.88 -18.64 16.49
CA PRO A 719 -13.81 -19.76 16.31
C PRO A 719 -15.24 -19.28 15.95
N ILE A 720 -16.02 -20.09 15.22
CA ILE A 720 -17.40 -19.71 14.84
C ILE A 720 -18.24 -19.38 16.07
N GLU A 721 -18.01 -20.07 17.17
CA GLU A 721 -18.71 -19.90 18.44
C GLU A 721 -18.59 -18.48 18.98
N ALA A 722 -17.54 -17.74 18.61
CA ALA A 722 -17.39 -16.33 18.96
C ALA A 722 -18.43 -15.43 18.28
N PHE A 723 -18.97 -15.81 17.11
CA PHE A 723 -19.99 -15.06 16.37
C PHE A 723 -21.43 -15.52 16.62
N ALA A 724 -21.63 -16.50 17.51
CA ALA A 724 -22.93 -17.10 17.79
C ALA A 724 -23.63 -16.51 19.03
N GLN A 725 -23.10 -15.42 19.59
CA GLN A 725 -23.65 -14.71 20.76
C GLN A 725 -24.40 -13.45 20.35
#